data_AF-A0A246RHJ6-F1
#
_entry.id   AF-A0A246RHJ6-F1
#
_cell.length_a   1.000
_cell.length_b   1.000
_cell.length_c   1.000
_cell.angle_alpha   90.00
_cell.angle_beta   90.00
_cell.angle_gamma   90.00
#
_symmetry.space_group_name_H-M   'P 1'
#
loop_
_entity.id
_entity.type
_entity.pdbx_description
1 polymer ?
#
loop_
_entity_poly.entity_id
_entity_poly.type
_entity_poly.pdbx_seq_one_letter_code
_entity_poly.pdbx_strand_id
1 'polypeptide(L)'
;MGVRHRRRVPLGRAPGSAGPLLRPGPAGRGARFLPPRPVQLRHPALRQPTAGRRGRCPRRHRRAGDRAAPGGGGRRRRTGRPGAAGRRHRGDPPRQRSQRAGARHPAPRPGGWTVTSRVGREPNPPGRAAVGYRLGRQADFAAELVDRLAGRPELAGLTTREVDDPAVALLHAWATTLDVLAFYQERIANEGFLGTATERGSVLMLARAIGYELRPGVAATTWLSFTVTATPGAPEGVPIPVGSQAQSVPGPGELPQVFETVAPLLARPELNAVGLRVTAPRAPRPGDDTLHLAGVDTVLTPGTALLVLGPDWYDVRRVRSATAVLPAVVAAFDGGAVVPAYTVVGLDAVVTAQPLGTELRQSGREVQVHLLTQRAALFGHQAQPWSALPVALRVGELNPGTNQVLPGAYATRKDTWVDAPLGAAERALHLDQSYPSVVAGSWLVLETAGVAQVRRVDAVAELPVADFGIAARTTRVTVAGGDSDTFTRRTTTVLGGSRLLPTAAPPLTAPLAATATLELARPTPGLEPGRPLVLTGVDPDGGPVGEVVTVLRVRDATTVDLTANVTRRYRRDSVRVLGNVTPATHGESRAEVLGSGDARQAFPRFTLRHAPLTHVPAATASGSRTTLAVWVDGVRWQEVPALLGQAPTARVYTVRRADDGVVTVTFGDGLTGARLPTGRDNVVATYRSGVGRSADLAPGRLTIPLSRPLGLVEVGNPVPAAGADDPEGVDRARRNAPLAVRTLGRVVSLADHADFARAFAGIGKARADLVWDDARQLVLLTVAGPDGAEIPPDAAVRADLLRALDAARQPAVPVRILGHHRRRVAVTARLLLAPGYRFAAVSAAARTALVAGLSFDARDYAQPVRGSEVQALLHRVPGVAAVVLELLYDAGQSPARLDVITAAPARRVGDVLLPADLLTVDAGDVTLLEAS
;
A
#
# COMPACT_ATOMS: atom_id res chain seq x y z
N MET A 1 -48.06 -23.64 -22.24
CA MET A 1 -48.83 -23.95 -23.48
C MET A 1 -47.98 -24.88 -24.35
N GLY A 2 -48.60 -25.85 -25.07
CA GLY A 2 -48.01 -26.72 -26.14
C GLY A 2 -46.64 -27.39 -25.87
N VAL A 3 -46.44 -28.70 -25.61
CA VAL A 3 -47.01 -30.00 -26.04
C VAL A 3 -46.57 -30.51 -27.44
N ARG A 4 -46.04 -31.76 -27.46
CA ARG A 4 -45.74 -32.72 -28.57
C ARG A 4 -44.25 -32.80 -29.00
N HIS A 5 -43.48 -33.83 -28.59
CA HIS A 5 -43.38 -35.24 -29.09
C HIS A 5 -42.16 -35.43 -30.05
N ARG A 6 -41.45 -36.59 -30.17
CA ARG A 6 -41.79 -38.02 -29.94
C ARG A 6 -40.51 -38.92 -29.97
N ARG A 7 -40.47 -40.01 -29.17
CA ARG A 7 -39.95 -41.41 -29.47
C ARG A 7 -38.47 -41.62 -29.91
N ARG A 8 -37.80 -42.79 -29.70
CA ARG A 8 -38.01 -44.03 -28.88
C ARG A 8 -36.70 -44.83 -28.77
N VAL A 9 -36.52 -45.61 -27.70
CA VAL A 9 -35.55 -46.74 -27.56
C VAL A 9 -36.13 -48.02 -28.19
N PRO A 10 -35.35 -49.09 -28.50
CA PRO A 10 -35.13 -50.21 -27.53
C PRO A 10 -33.74 -50.92 -27.66
N LEU A 11 -33.16 -51.58 -26.64
CA LEU A 11 -33.28 -53.00 -26.20
C LEU A 11 -32.19 -53.22 -25.12
N GLY A 12 -32.24 -54.11 -24.11
CA GLY A 12 -33.22 -55.12 -23.69
C GLY A 12 -33.01 -55.56 -22.21
N ARG A 13 -33.98 -56.33 -21.67
CA ARG A 13 -34.11 -56.90 -20.29
C ARG A 13 -33.34 -58.24 -20.14
N ALA A 14 -33.14 -58.92 -19.00
CA ALA A 14 -33.27 -58.79 -17.50
C ALA A 14 -32.64 -60.10 -16.89
N PRO A 15 -32.78 -60.54 -15.60
CA PRO A 15 -33.21 -59.97 -14.30
C PRO A 15 -32.06 -60.07 -13.22
N GLY A 16 -32.22 -59.98 -11.88
CA GLY A 16 -33.29 -59.41 -11.03
C GLY A 16 -33.80 -60.28 -9.85
N SER A 17 -33.11 -60.33 -8.69
CA SER A 17 -33.63 -60.90 -7.41
C SER A 17 -33.01 -60.27 -6.13
N ALA A 18 -33.66 -60.41 -4.98
CA ALA A 18 -33.44 -59.63 -3.74
C ALA A 18 -32.47 -60.25 -2.70
N GLY A 19 -31.97 -59.42 -1.75
CA GLY A 19 -31.23 -59.85 -0.54
C GLY A 19 -30.71 -58.65 0.29
N PRO A 20 -30.85 -58.61 1.63
CA PRO A 20 -30.57 -57.41 2.44
C PRO A 20 -29.23 -57.40 3.22
N LEU A 21 -28.83 -56.19 3.64
CA LEU A 21 -28.01 -55.84 4.83
C LEU A 21 -26.75 -56.69 5.15
N LEU A 22 -25.57 -56.14 4.87
CA LEU A 22 -24.33 -56.43 5.61
C LEU A 22 -23.53 -55.16 5.89
N ARG A 23 -23.03 -55.01 7.13
CA ARG A 23 -22.19 -53.89 7.58
C ARG A 23 -20.76 -54.02 7.02
N PRO A 24 -20.09 -52.93 6.60
CA PRO A 24 -18.65 -52.94 6.41
C PRO A 24 -17.92 -53.04 7.75
N GLY A 25 -16.92 -53.93 7.84
CA GLY A 25 -16.01 -54.03 8.99
C GLY A 25 -14.99 -52.87 9.04
N PRO A 26 -14.32 -52.66 10.19
CA PRO A 26 -13.47 -51.50 10.40
C PRO A 26 -12.08 -51.63 9.76
N ALA A 27 -11.66 -50.58 9.06
CA ALA A 27 -10.28 -50.43 8.58
C ALA A 27 -9.40 -49.68 9.59
N GLY A 28 -8.12 -50.06 9.66
CA GLY A 28 -7.01 -49.18 10.08
C GLY A 28 -6.93 -48.75 11.56
N ARG A 29 -6.01 -49.36 12.33
CA ARG A 29 -5.56 -48.79 13.61
C ARG A 29 -4.72 -47.53 13.38
N GLY A 30 -5.33 -46.36 13.42
CA GLY A 30 -4.62 -45.08 13.57
C GLY A 30 -3.99 -44.93 14.96
N ALA A 31 -2.81 -44.31 15.04
CA ALA A 31 -2.11 -44.08 16.31
C ALA A 31 -2.92 -43.13 17.21
N ARG A 32 -3.26 -43.60 18.43
CA ARG A 32 -3.93 -42.76 19.43
C ARG A 32 -2.92 -41.89 20.16
N PHE A 33 -2.98 -40.58 19.93
CA PHE A 33 -2.42 -39.61 20.88
C PHE A 33 -3.19 -39.70 22.21
N LEU A 34 -2.45 -39.78 23.32
CA LEU A 34 -3.02 -39.69 24.67
C LEU A 34 -3.31 -38.22 25.01
N PRO A 35 -4.50 -37.87 25.54
CA PRO A 35 -4.74 -36.52 26.05
C PRO A 35 -3.96 -36.28 27.36
N PRO A 36 -3.46 -35.06 27.60
CA PRO A 36 -2.71 -34.75 28.82
C PRO A 36 -3.63 -34.80 30.04
N ARG A 37 -3.26 -35.62 31.04
CA ARG A 37 -3.89 -35.59 32.36
C ARG A 37 -3.18 -34.56 33.26
N PRO A 38 -3.92 -33.78 34.08
CA PRO A 38 -3.31 -32.86 35.03
C PRO A 38 -2.58 -33.63 36.14
N VAL A 39 -1.32 -33.26 36.40
CA VAL A 39 -0.53 -33.81 37.50
C VAL A 39 -0.97 -33.18 38.82
N GLN A 40 -1.71 -33.93 39.64
CA GLN A 40 -2.04 -33.52 41.00
C GLN A 40 -0.83 -33.67 41.93
N LEU A 41 -0.05 -32.62 42.10
CA LEU A 41 0.97 -32.52 43.15
C LEU A 41 0.30 -32.29 44.52
N ARG A 42 0.24 -33.32 45.37
CA ARG A 42 -0.02 -33.13 46.81
C ARG A 42 1.17 -32.41 47.45
N HIS A 43 0.92 -31.26 48.08
CA HIS A 43 1.91 -30.63 48.96
C HIS A 43 2.14 -31.49 50.22
N PRO A 44 3.38 -31.92 50.53
CA PRO A 44 3.71 -32.41 51.86
C PRO A 44 3.88 -31.21 52.81
N ALA A 45 3.11 -31.18 53.89
CA ALA A 45 3.22 -30.14 54.91
C ALA A 45 4.54 -30.29 55.70
N LEU A 46 5.49 -29.38 55.47
CA LEU A 46 6.70 -29.28 56.30
C LEU A 46 6.35 -28.60 57.63
N ARG A 47 6.34 -29.38 58.72
CA ARG A 47 6.28 -28.86 60.09
C ARG A 47 7.54 -28.01 60.37
N GLN A 48 7.35 -26.75 60.75
CA GLN A 48 8.42 -25.94 61.31
C GLN A 48 8.77 -26.44 62.72
N PRO A 49 10.06 -26.61 63.08
CA PRO A 49 10.47 -26.88 64.45
C PRO A 49 10.37 -25.61 65.30
N THR A 50 9.72 -25.74 66.46
CA THR A 50 9.55 -24.67 67.44
C THR A 50 10.87 -24.31 68.14
N ALA A 51 11.27 -23.04 68.08
CA ALA A 51 12.33 -22.48 68.93
C ALA A 51 11.71 -21.58 70.02
N GLY A 52 11.84 -21.98 71.28
CA GLY A 52 11.18 -21.32 72.41
C GLY A 52 12.07 -20.35 73.21
N ARG A 53 11.55 -19.14 73.44
CA ARG A 53 11.77 -18.23 74.59
C ARG A 53 13.20 -17.81 75.00
N ARG A 54 13.41 -16.47 74.95
CA ARG A 54 13.91 -15.52 76.00
C ARG A 54 14.70 -14.41 75.28
N GLY A 55 14.55 -13.11 75.54
CA GLY A 55 13.59 -12.36 76.36
C GLY A 55 14.05 -10.88 76.51
N ARG A 56 13.11 -9.97 76.79
CA ARG A 56 13.28 -8.53 77.16
C ARG A 56 13.75 -7.52 76.08
N CYS A 57 12.85 -6.59 75.78
CA CYS A 57 13.19 -5.20 75.45
C CYS A 57 13.58 -4.43 76.74
N PRO A 58 14.07 -3.17 76.64
CA PRO A 58 13.09 -2.07 76.64
C PRO A 58 13.35 -0.92 75.65
N ARG A 59 12.27 -0.15 75.48
CA ARG A 59 12.14 1.18 74.83
C ARG A 59 13.14 2.20 75.48
N ARG A 60 13.44 3.40 74.96
CA ARG A 60 12.52 4.45 74.46
C ARG A 60 13.30 5.70 73.93
N HIS A 61 12.69 6.46 73.00
CA HIS A 61 12.92 7.92 72.71
C HIS A 61 14.29 8.41 72.16
N ARG A 62 14.44 9.64 71.61
CA ARG A 62 13.67 10.51 70.64
C ARG A 62 14.48 11.81 70.39
N ARG A 63 14.28 12.50 69.24
CA ARG A 63 14.79 13.87 68.87
C ARG A 63 16.29 13.96 68.50
N ALA A 64 16.64 14.41 67.28
CA ALA A 64 16.85 15.80 66.79
C ALA A 64 18.19 16.40 67.28
N GLY A 65 19.02 17.11 66.50
CA GLY A 65 18.91 17.58 65.13
C GLY A 65 19.00 19.11 65.05
N ASP A 66 20.18 19.68 64.79
CA ASP A 66 20.31 20.90 63.96
C ASP A 66 21.77 21.27 63.55
N ARG A 67 21.80 22.18 62.57
CA ARG A 67 22.91 22.77 61.77
C ARG A 67 24.07 23.44 62.53
N ALA A 68 25.26 23.53 61.90
CA ALA A 68 25.82 24.77 61.30
C ALA A 68 27.34 24.71 61.00
N ALA A 69 27.81 25.48 60.00
CA ALA A 69 29.23 25.78 59.72
C ALA A 69 29.59 27.20 60.21
N PRO A 70 30.89 27.56 60.35
CA PRO A 70 31.71 28.15 59.25
C PRO A 70 33.18 27.64 59.27
N GLY A 71 34.16 28.06 58.46
CA GLY A 71 34.21 28.97 57.30
C GLY A 71 35.33 30.04 57.39
N GLY A 72 36.40 29.95 56.58
CA GLY A 72 37.23 31.13 56.19
C GLY A 72 38.78 31.03 56.18
N GLY A 73 39.40 31.35 55.03
CA GLY A 73 40.77 31.90 54.88
C GLY A 73 41.95 30.91 54.72
N GLY A 74 42.95 31.11 53.82
CA GLY A 74 43.03 32.02 52.67
C GLY A 74 44.46 32.28 52.14
N ARG A 75 44.65 32.31 50.80
CA ARG A 75 45.82 32.86 50.03
C ARG A 75 47.18 32.10 50.21
N ARG A 76 48.16 32.11 49.28
CA ARG A 76 48.38 32.81 47.99
C ARG A 76 49.38 32.03 47.07
N ARG A 77 49.25 32.25 45.75
CA ARG A 77 50.17 32.15 44.57
C ARG A 77 51.63 31.63 44.73
N ARG A 78 52.38 31.10 43.74
CA ARG A 78 52.24 30.60 42.33
C ARG A 78 53.59 30.87 41.60
N THR A 79 54.42 29.86 41.35
CA THR A 79 55.47 29.72 40.29
C THR A 79 56.00 28.27 40.38
N GLY A 80 56.48 27.56 39.36
CA GLY A 80 56.48 27.71 37.89
C GLY A 80 56.51 26.31 37.22
N ARG A 81 56.41 26.26 35.88
CA ARG A 81 56.47 25.05 35.00
C ARG A 81 57.33 25.45 33.77
N PRO A 82 57.78 24.56 32.84
CA PRO A 82 57.38 23.16 32.61
C PRO A 82 58.51 22.15 32.23
N GLY A 83 58.12 20.89 31.96
CA GLY A 83 58.89 19.88 31.20
C GLY A 83 59.42 18.70 32.05
N ALA A 84 59.40 17.43 31.62
CA ALA A 84 58.67 16.79 30.52
C ALA A 84 58.53 15.25 30.79
N ALA A 85 57.73 14.56 29.97
CA ALA A 85 57.74 13.09 29.79
C ALA A 85 57.52 12.17 31.02
N GLY A 86 56.31 12.17 31.59
CA GLY A 86 55.87 11.10 32.48
C GLY A 86 55.44 9.83 31.73
N ARG A 87 56.25 8.77 31.78
CA ARG A 87 55.77 7.41 31.46
C ARG A 87 54.72 7.02 32.51
N ARG A 88 53.46 6.80 32.11
CA ARG A 88 52.42 6.23 32.98
C ARG A 88 51.99 4.85 32.49
N HIS A 89 51.80 3.98 33.46
CA HIS A 89 51.51 2.56 33.28
C HIS A 89 50.21 2.33 32.48
N ARG A 90 50.19 1.19 31.79
CA ARG A 90 48.94 0.57 31.30
C ARG A 90 47.97 0.45 32.48
N GLY A 91 46.75 0.94 32.31
CA GLY A 91 45.71 0.80 33.32
C GLY A 91 45.31 -0.66 33.52
N ASP A 92 45.08 -1.04 34.78
CA ASP A 92 44.61 -2.38 35.15
C ASP A 92 43.27 -2.73 34.47
N PRO A 93 43.03 -4.03 34.16
CA PRO A 93 41.71 -4.47 33.73
C PRO A 93 40.67 -4.23 34.84
N PRO A 94 39.39 -4.00 34.47
CA PRO A 94 38.34 -3.74 35.45
C PRO A 94 38.20 -4.93 36.40
N ARG A 95 38.15 -4.61 37.70
CA ARG A 95 38.13 -5.57 38.81
C ARG A 95 37.18 -6.73 38.53
N GLN A 96 37.72 -7.96 38.55
CA GLN A 96 36.90 -9.16 38.55
C GLN A 96 35.87 -9.04 39.68
N ARG A 97 34.59 -9.16 39.30
CA ARG A 97 33.49 -9.30 40.25
C ARG A 97 33.83 -10.49 41.14
N SER A 98 33.78 -10.32 42.47
CA SER A 98 34.13 -11.37 43.42
C SER A 98 33.41 -12.66 43.05
N GLN A 99 34.19 -13.74 42.94
CA GLN A 99 33.65 -15.07 42.66
C GLN A 99 32.54 -15.35 43.68
N ARG A 100 31.37 -15.80 43.21
CA ARG A 100 30.32 -16.30 44.11
C ARG A 100 30.98 -17.33 45.02
N ALA A 101 30.76 -17.20 46.33
CA ALA A 101 31.35 -18.08 47.33
C ALA A 101 31.21 -19.54 46.87
N GLY A 102 32.34 -20.24 46.75
CA GLY A 102 32.37 -21.61 46.25
C GLY A 102 31.37 -22.45 47.03
N ALA A 103 30.46 -23.12 46.32
CA ALA A 103 29.50 -23.99 46.97
C ALA A 103 30.28 -25.05 47.75
N ARG A 104 30.23 -24.98 49.08
CA ARG A 104 30.64 -26.10 49.92
C ARG A 104 29.74 -27.26 49.52
N HIS A 105 30.29 -28.24 48.82
CA HIS A 105 29.60 -29.50 48.62
C HIS A 105 29.19 -30.02 50.01
N PRO A 106 27.91 -30.34 50.24
CA PRO A 106 27.55 -31.02 51.47
C PRO A 106 28.35 -32.32 51.52
N ALA A 107 28.96 -32.62 52.66
CA ALA A 107 29.66 -33.89 52.85
C ALA A 107 28.69 -35.03 52.48
N PRO A 108 29.14 -36.06 51.74
CA PRO A 108 28.28 -37.15 51.33
C PRO A 108 27.62 -37.76 52.57
N ARG A 109 26.30 -37.95 52.52
CA ARG A 109 25.59 -38.70 53.57
C ARG A 109 26.18 -40.11 53.63
N PRO A 110 26.35 -40.71 54.82
CA PRO A 110 26.77 -42.11 54.92
C PRO A 110 25.89 -43.01 54.03
N GLY A 111 26.51 -43.79 53.14
CA GLY A 111 25.83 -44.65 52.17
C GLY A 111 25.48 -44.03 50.82
N GLY A 112 25.59 -42.71 50.63
CA GLY A 112 25.27 -42.04 49.36
C GLY A 112 26.38 -42.13 48.30
N TRP A 113 26.01 -42.36 47.04
CA TRP A 113 26.93 -42.35 45.90
C TRP A 113 27.00 -40.95 45.28
N THR A 114 28.12 -40.23 45.46
CA THR A 114 28.35 -38.93 44.80
C THR A 114 28.99 -39.13 43.44
N VAL A 115 28.19 -39.24 42.39
CA VAL A 115 28.63 -39.26 40.98
C VAL A 115 29.13 -37.86 40.60
N THR A 116 30.34 -37.77 40.03
CA THR A 116 31.02 -36.48 39.80
C THR A 116 31.59 -36.28 38.39
N SER A 117 31.20 -37.13 37.43
CA SER A 117 31.61 -37.11 36.02
C SER A 117 31.99 -35.70 35.53
N ARG A 118 33.30 -35.47 35.37
CA ARG A 118 33.80 -34.19 34.85
C ARG A 118 33.76 -34.10 33.32
N VAL A 119 33.37 -35.20 32.67
CA VAL A 119 33.46 -35.47 31.23
C VAL A 119 32.71 -34.43 30.37
N GLY A 120 31.65 -33.79 30.90
CA GLY A 120 30.82 -32.84 30.14
C GLY A 120 31.06 -31.33 30.34
N ARG A 121 31.91 -30.88 31.28
CA ARG A 121 32.10 -29.44 31.55
C ARG A 121 33.11 -28.78 30.61
N GLU A 122 32.70 -28.53 29.37
CA GLU A 122 33.43 -27.64 28.47
C GLU A 122 33.60 -26.22 29.07
N PRO A 123 34.72 -25.54 28.79
CA PRO A 123 34.85 -24.11 29.05
C PRO A 123 33.76 -23.34 28.28
N ASN A 124 33.09 -22.41 28.95
CA ASN A 124 32.07 -21.54 28.37
C ASN A 124 32.63 -20.12 28.16
N PRO A 125 33.37 -19.84 27.07
CA PRO A 125 33.86 -18.50 26.77
C PRO A 125 32.69 -17.55 26.43
N PRO A 126 32.86 -16.23 26.61
CA PRO A 126 31.85 -15.25 26.22
C PRO A 126 31.46 -15.36 24.74
N GLY A 127 30.18 -15.18 24.44
CA GLY A 127 29.67 -15.13 23.06
C GLY A 127 29.26 -16.48 22.44
N ARG A 128 29.34 -17.60 23.17
CA ARG A 128 28.74 -18.86 22.69
C ARG A 128 27.20 -18.75 22.62
N ALA A 129 26.62 -19.41 21.60
CA ALA A 129 25.17 -19.51 21.41
C ALA A 129 24.49 -20.53 22.36
N ALA A 130 25.28 -21.37 23.05
CA ALA A 130 24.82 -22.29 24.08
C ALA A 130 25.88 -22.45 25.17
N VAL A 131 25.44 -22.71 26.40
CA VAL A 131 26.26 -23.08 27.55
C VAL A 131 26.35 -24.61 27.62
N GLY A 132 27.56 -25.15 27.54
CA GLY A 132 27.84 -26.54 27.89
C GLY A 132 27.77 -26.72 29.40
N TYR A 133 26.73 -27.36 29.90
CA TYR A 133 26.49 -27.52 31.35
C TYR A 133 26.13 -28.96 31.74
N ARG A 134 25.89 -29.86 30.76
CA ARG A 134 25.63 -31.28 31.00
C ARG A 134 26.79 -31.93 31.75
N LEU A 135 26.48 -32.65 32.82
CA LEU A 135 27.47 -33.31 33.67
C LEU A 135 28.05 -34.58 33.02
N GLY A 136 27.20 -35.32 32.31
CA GLY A 136 27.54 -36.55 31.59
C GLY A 136 26.33 -37.05 30.78
N ARG A 137 26.54 -38.12 30.02
CA ARG A 137 25.53 -38.92 29.31
C ARG A 137 25.33 -40.24 30.04
N GLN A 138 24.31 -41.01 29.64
CA GLN A 138 24.02 -42.32 30.23
C GLN A 138 25.26 -43.23 30.28
N ALA A 139 26.05 -43.29 29.20
CA ALA A 139 27.25 -44.12 29.15
C ALA A 139 28.33 -43.68 30.15
N ASP A 140 28.56 -42.36 30.29
CA ASP A 140 29.54 -41.80 31.23
C ASP A 140 29.14 -42.14 32.69
N PHE A 141 27.85 -41.99 33.01
CA PHE A 141 27.31 -42.33 34.32
C PHE A 141 27.30 -43.82 34.60
N ALA A 142 26.97 -44.66 33.61
CA ALA A 142 26.98 -46.11 33.75
C ALA A 142 28.40 -46.61 34.02
N ALA A 143 29.39 -46.14 33.27
CA ALA A 143 30.80 -46.46 33.50
C ALA A 143 31.26 -46.04 34.92
N GLU A 144 30.96 -44.82 35.36
CA GLU A 144 31.31 -44.35 36.71
C GLU A 144 30.59 -45.16 37.83
N LEU A 145 29.36 -45.61 37.60
CA LEU A 145 28.63 -46.45 38.55
C LEU A 145 29.18 -47.89 38.60
N VAL A 146 29.54 -48.46 37.46
CA VAL A 146 30.08 -49.83 37.37
C VAL A 146 31.50 -49.90 37.95
N ASP A 147 32.36 -48.93 37.65
CA ASP A 147 33.72 -48.83 38.19
C ASP A 147 33.73 -48.79 39.73
N ARG A 148 32.82 -48.01 40.32
CA ARG A 148 32.65 -47.89 41.78
C ARG A 148 32.21 -49.16 42.49
N LEU A 149 31.68 -50.17 41.80
CA LEU A 149 31.42 -51.49 42.42
C LEU A 149 32.71 -52.13 42.94
N ALA A 150 33.85 -51.94 42.25
CA ALA A 150 35.14 -52.49 42.67
C ALA A 150 35.65 -51.89 44.01
N GLY A 151 35.20 -50.68 44.35
CA GLY A 151 35.53 -50.01 45.63
C GLY A 151 34.64 -50.41 46.81
N ARG A 152 33.75 -51.40 46.66
CA ARG A 152 32.79 -51.83 47.70
C ARG A 152 33.03 -53.27 48.14
N PRO A 153 33.76 -53.53 49.25
CA PRO A 153 34.01 -54.89 49.72
C PRO A 153 32.72 -55.64 50.08
N GLU A 154 31.66 -54.91 50.45
CA GLU A 154 30.34 -55.49 50.74
C GLU A 154 29.63 -56.04 49.49
N LEU A 155 30.08 -55.64 48.29
CA LEU A 155 29.56 -56.05 46.99
C LEU A 155 30.57 -56.91 46.19
N ALA A 156 31.65 -57.38 46.83
CA ALA A 156 32.69 -58.16 46.16
C ALA A 156 32.19 -59.46 45.51
N GLY A 157 31.04 -60.00 45.95
CA GLY A 157 30.38 -61.15 45.32
C GLY A 157 29.67 -60.84 43.98
N LEU A 158 29.46 -59.57 43.64
CA LEU A 158 28.87 -59.17 42.35
C LEU A 158 29.98 -59.06 41.28
N THR A 159 30.31 -60.20 40.66
CA THR A 159 31.42 -60.32 39.71
C THR A 159 31.05 -59.98 38.27
N THR A 160 29.78 -60.18 37.86
CA THR A 160 29.31 -59.89 36.50
C THR A 160 29.32 -58.39 36.18
N ARG A 161 29.55 -58.07 34.90
CA ARG A 161 29.52 -56.71 34.34
C ARG A 161 28.63 -56.62 33.10
N GLU A 162 27.92 -57.70 32.77
CA GLU A 162 26.98 -57.76 31.65
C GLU A 162 25.71 -56.96 31.95
N VAL A 163 25.14 -56.33 30.93
CA VAL A 163 24.02 -55.38 31.08
C VAL A 163 22.67 -56.08 31.31
N ASP A 164 22.59 -57.40 31.08
CA ASP A 164 21.42 -58.24 31.33
C ASP A 164 21.34 -58.77 32.77
N ASP A 165 22.42 -58.67 33.56
CA ASP A 165 22.36 -58.91 35.01
C ASP A 165 21.44 -57.89 35.71
N PRO A 166 20.48 -58.30 36.57
CA PRO A 166 19.55 -57.39 37.21
C PRO A 166 20.18 -56.27 38.06
N ALA A 167 21.35 -56.49 38.68
CA ALA A 167 22.02 -55.48 39.49
C ALA A 167 22.79 -54.48 38.62
N VAL A 168 23.47 -54.93 37.56
CA VAL A 168 24.12 -54.05 36.58
C VAL A 168 23.06 -53.26 35.78
N ALA A 169 21.97 -53.90 35.36
CA ALA A 169 20.83 -53.26 34.71
C ALA A 169 20.23 -52.13 35.55
N LEU A 170 20.15 -52.31 36.88
CA LEU A 170 19.68 -51.28 37.81
C LEU A 170 20.62 -50.06 37.85
N LEU A 171 21.94 -50.26 37.76
CA LEU A 171 22.90 -49.16 37.61
C LEU A 171 22.74 -48.43 36.27
N HIS A 172 22.51 -49.16 35.17
CA HIS A 172 22.24 -48.56 33.85
C HIS A 172 20.91 -47.78 33.80
N ALA A 173 19.88 -48.25 34.50
CA ALA A 173 18.61 -47.54 34.70
C ALA A 173 18.79 -46.26 35.54
N TRP A 174 19.62 -46.31 36.59
CA TRP A 174 19.98 -45.13 37.38
C TRP A 174 20.81 -44.13 36.56
N ALA A 175 21.78 -44.59 35.79
CA ALA A 175 22.56 -43.78 34.84
C ALA A 175 21.66 -43.06 33.81
N THR A 176 20.60 -43.73 33.35
CA THR A 176 19.58 -43.13 32.45
C THR A 176 18.83 -42.00 33.15
N THR A 177 18.48 -42.17 34.43
CA THR A 177 17.84 -41.13 35.25
C THR A 177 18.77 -39.94 35.45
N LEU A 178 20.07 -40.18 35.71
CA LEU A 178 21.09 -39.14 35.82
C LEU A 178 21.27 -38.37 34.50
N ASP A 179 21.22 -39.05 33.35
CA ASP A 179 21.31 -38.41 32.03
C ASP A 179 20.12 -37.47 31.76
N VAL A 180 18.90 -37.94 32.02
CA VAL A 180 17.69 -37.11 31.91
C VAL A 180 17.79 -35.86 32.81
N LEU A 181 18.26 -36.02 34.05
CA LEU A 181 18.47 -34.89 34.96
C LEU A 181 19.58 -33.93 34.48
N ALA A 182 20.70 -34.45 33.96
CA ALA A 182 21.80 -33.65 33.43
C ALA A 182 21.38 -32.87 32.16
N PHE A 183 20.58 -33.49 31.29
CA PHE A 183 19.97 -32.86 30.12
C PHE A 183 19.06 -31.69 30.51
N TYR A 184 18.12 -31.90 31.44
CA TYR A 184 17.22 -30.82 31.89
C TYR A 184 17.98 -29.69 32.62
N GLN A 185 19.00 -30.01 33.41
CA GLN A 185 19.85 -28.99 34.04
C GLN A 185 20.59 -28.13 33.00
N GLU A 186 21.07 -28.71 31.91
CA GLU A 186 21.67 -27.96 30.81
C GLU A 186 20.65 -27.06 30.10
N ARG A 187 19.45 -27.57 29.79
CA ARG A 187 18.38 -26.73 29.22
C ARG A 187 18.06 -25.54 30.12
N ILE A 188 17.84 -25.76 31.41
CA ILE A 188 17.58 -24.70 32.41
C ILE A 188 18.74 -23.70 32.49
N ALA A 189 19.99 -24.16 32.42
CA ALA A 189 21.16 -23.27 32.42
C ALA A 189 21.22 -22.36 31.18
N ASN A 190 20.81 -22.87 30.01
CA ASN A 190 20.72 -22.09 28.77
C ASN A 190 19.59 -21.05 28.82
N GLU A 191 18.46 -21.37 29.44
CA GLU A 191 17.36 -20.40 29.68
C GLU A 191 17.73 -19.26 30.65
N GLY A 192 18.84 -19.36 31.37
CA GLY A 192 19.30 -18.36 32.34
C GLY A 192 19.93 -17.08 31.76
N PHE A 193 20.21 -17.02 30.46
CA PHE A 193 20.86 -15.86 29.82
C PHE A 193 20.18 -15.47 28.51
N LEU A 194 20.03 -14.16 28.27
CA LEU A 194 19.31 -13.62 27.11
C LEU A 194 19.89 -14.12 25.77
N GLY A 195 21.21 -14.33 25.70
CA GLY A 195 21.91 -14.81 24.50
C GLY A 195 21.79 -16.31 24.21
N THR A 196 21.32 -17.12 25.16
CA THR A 196 21.21 -18.58 25.04
C THR A 196 19.79 -19.12 25.28
N ALA A 197 18.91 -18.32 25.90
CA ALA A 197 17.52 -18.68 26.15
C ALA A 197 16.74 -18.85 24.84
N THR A 198 16.02 -19.96 24.73
CA THR A 198 15.23 -20.36 23.57
C THR A 198 13.73 -20.18 23.81
N GLU A 199 13.27 -20.27 25.05
CA GLU A 199 11.86 -20.10 25.40
C GLU A 199 11.46 -18.62 25.44
N ARG A 200 10.31 -18.30 24.85
CA ARG A 200 9.75 -16.94 24.82
C ARG A 200 9.53 -16.39 26.23
N GLY A 201 9.00 -17.21 27.15
CA GLY A 201 8.78 -16.87 28.54
C GLY A 201 10.06 -16.51 29.30
N SER A 202 11.16 -17.26 29.09
CA SER A 202 12.47 -16.98 29.69
C SER A 202 13.01 -15.62 29.23
N VAL A 203 13.01 -15.38 27.91
CA VAL A 203 13.48 -14.14 27.30
C VAL A 203 12.68 -12.94 27.81
N LEU A 204 11.35 -13.09 27.91
CA LEU A 204 10.44 -12.08 28.43
C LEU A 204 10.69 -11.78 29.91
N MET A 205 10.95 -12.79 30.75
CA MET A 205 11.26 -12.59 32.16
C MET A 205 12.67 -12.00 32.39
N LEU A 206 13.66 -12.36 31.58
CA LEU A 206 14.99 -11.78 31.59
C LEU A 206 14.99 -10.31 31.14
N ALA A 207 14.21 -9.98 30.11
CA ALA A 207 14.03 -8.60 29.66
C ALA A 207 13.33 -7.73 30.73
N ARG A 208 12.30 -8.28 31.39
CA ARG A 208 11.64 -7.61 32.52
C ARG A 208 12.56 -7.31 33.69
N ALA A 209 13.54 -8.18 33.96
CA ALA A 209 14.51 -7.96 35.03
C ALA A 209 15.40 -6.71 34.81
N ILE A 210 15.48 -6.22 33.57
CA ILE A 210 16.16 -4.97 33.19
C ILE A 210 15.19 -3.83 32.81
N GLY A 211 13.89 -3.99 33.11
CA GLY A 211 12.87 -2.98 32.84
C GLY A 211 12.35 -2.92 31.40
N TYR A 212 12.65 -3.92 30.56
CA TYR A 212 12.16 -4.01 29.19
C TYR A 212 10.96 -4.95 29.09
N GLU A 213 9.84 -4.47 28.55
CA GLU A 213 8.69 -5.30 28.16
C GLU A 213 8.75 -5.54 26.65
N LEU A 214 8.60 -6.80 26.20
CA LEU A 214 8.63 -7.14 24.78
C LEU A 214 7.53 -6.39 24.02
N ARG A 215 7.88 -5.80 22.87
CA ARG A 215 6.95 -4.90 22.15
C ARG A 215 5.63 -5.62 21.80
N PRO A 216 4.49 -4.92 21.92
CA PRO A 216 3.21 -5.44 21.49
C PRO A 216 3.15 -5.54 19.97
N GLY A 217 2.26 -6.40 19.47
CA GLY A 217 1.84 -6.25 18.08
C GLY A 217 1.03 -4.97 17.93
N VAL A 218 1.10 -4.35 16.77
CA VAL A 218 0.36 -3.14 16.43
C VAL A 218 -0.72 -3.47 15.39
N ALA A 219 -1.86 -2.80 15.49
CA ALA A 219 -2.94 -2.90 14.51
C ALA A 219 -2.60 -2.17 13.21
N ALA A 220 -2.87 -2.82 12.08
CA ALA A 220 -2.88 -2.17 10.78
C ALA A 220 -3.89 -1.00 10.76
N THR A 221 -3.59 -0.02 9.92
CA THR A 221 -4.39 1.19 9.71
C THR A 221 -4.79 1.27 8.24
N THR A 222 -5.99 1.78 7.96
CA THR A 222 -6.49 1.94 6.59
C THR A 222 -7.57 3.02 6.53
N TRP A 223 -8.13 3.25 5.34
CA TRP A 223 -9.34 4.03 5.14
C TRP A 223 -10.44 3.12 4.62
N LEU A 224 -11.63 3.22 5.20
CA LEU A 224 -12.83 2.56 4.67
C LEU A 224 -13.64 3.56 3.84
N SER A 225 -14.03 3.18 2.64
CA SER A 225 -15.02 3.86 1.80
C SER A 225 -16.39 3.20 1.97
N PHE A 226 -17.45 4.00 2.02
CA PHE A 226 -18.83 3.52 2.15
C PHE A 226 -19.68 3.95 0.95
N THR A 227 -20.32 2.98 0.29
CA THR A 227 -21.32 3.24 -0.75
C THR A 227 -22.70 3.27 -0.09
N VAL A 228 -23.41 4.39 -0.23
CA VAL A 228 -24.73 4.61 0.40
C VAL A 228 -25.78 5.05 -0.61
N THR A 229 -27.03 4.68 -0.38
CA THR A 229 -28.18 5.07 -1.23
C THR A 229 -29.09 6.06 -0.52
N ALA A 230 -29.59 7.05 -1.26
CA ALA A 230 -30.67 7.91 -0.78
C ALA A 230 -31.89 7.04 -0.41
N THR A 231 -32.39 7.19 0.81
CA THR A 231 -33.59 6.50 1.28
C THR A 231 -34.72 7.53 1.37
N PRO A 232 -35.86 7.34 0.69
CA PRO A 232 -36.98 8.28 0.76
C PRO A 232 -37.43 8.52 2.21
N GLY A 233 -37.40 9.77 2.66
CA GLY A 233 -37.75 10.16 4.04
C GLY A 233 -36.63 10.03 5.09
N ALA A 234 -35.41 9.66 4.71
CA ALA A 234 -34.24 9.62 5.60
C ALA A 234 -33.52 10.99 5.69
N PRO A 235 -32.67 11.22 6.71
CA PRO A 235 -31.77 12.39 6.77
C PRO A 235 -30.86 12.52 5.53
N GLU A 236 -30.27 13.71 5.33
CA GLU A 236 -29.40 14.06 4.18
C GLU A 236 -28.11 13.21 4.01
N GLY A 237 -27.92 12.17 4.82
CA GLY A 237 -26.81 11.24 4.74
C GLY A 237 -26.99 10.09 5.73
N VAL A 238 -26.23 9.01 5.52
CA VAL A 238 -26.18 7.84 6.39
C VAL A 238 -25.10 8.07 7.46
N PRO A 239 -25.45 8.08 8.76
CA PRO A 239 -24.46 8.20 9.82
C PRO A 239 -23.69 6.88 10.01
N ILE A 240 -22.37 6.95 9.86
CA ILE A 240 -21.42 5.87 10.15
C ILE A 240 -20.72 6.23 11.48
N PRO A 241 -21.14 5.64 12.62
CA PRO A 241 -20.52 5.93 13.92
C PRO A 241 -19.11 5.34 14.02
N VAL A 242 -18.35 5.81 15.03
CA VAL A 242 -17.12 5.15 15.50
C VAL A 242 -17.45 3.72 15.96
N GLY A 243 -16.58 2.76 15.65
CA GLY A 243 -16.82 1.34 15.94
C GLY A 243 -17.68 0.64 14.88
N SER A 244 -17.97 1.27 13.74
CA SER A 244 -18.59 0.57 12.61
C SER A 244 -17.61 -0.44 12.03
N GLN A 245 -18.03 -1.70 11.91
CA GLN A 245 -17.18 -2.83 11.60
C GLN A 245 -17.25 -3.27 10.12
N ALA A 246 -16.07 -3.49 9.53
CA ALA A 246 -15.88 -4.17 8.25
C ALA A 246 -14.95 -5.39 8.42
N GLN A 247 -15.23 -6.47 7.71
CA GLN A 247 -14.48 -7.72 7.76
C GLN A 247 -13.87 -8.06 6.41
N SER A 248 -12.68 -8.68 6.43
CA SER A 248 -12.00 -9.14 5.22
C SER A 248 -12.55 -10.45 4.68
N VAL A 249 -12.54 -10.60 3.35
CA VAL A 249 -12.71 -11.91 2.71
C VAL A 249 -11.36 -12.64 2.78
N PRO A 250 -11.23 -13.75 3.52
CA PRO A 250 -9.97 -14.48 3.65
C PRO A 250 -9.58 -15.16 2.33
N GLY A 251 -8.28 -15.20 2.05
CA GLY A 251 -7.68 -16.08 1.05
C GLY A 251 -7.48 -17.51 1.56
N PRO A 252 -6.95 -18.43 0.72
CA PRO A 252 -6.67 -19.81 1.12
C PRO A 252 -5.69 -19.87 2.30
N GLY A 253 -6.17 -20.34 3.46
CA GLY A 253 -5.37 -20.43 4.69
C GLY A 253 -5.32 -19.15 5.54
N GLU A 254 -5.98 -18.07 5.12
CA GLU A 254 -6.11 -16.84 5.91
C GLU A 254 -7.32 -16.91 6.86
N LEU A 255 -7.28 -16.14 7.95
CA LEU A 255 -8.43 -15.92 8.83
C LEU A 255 -9.07 -14.55 8.52
N PRO A 256 -10.41 -14.39 8.61
CA PRO A 256 -11.05 -13.08 8.49
C PRO A 256 -10.50 -12.09 9.51
N GLN A 257 -10.15 -10.88 9.06
CA GLN A 257 -9.67 -9.78 9.89
C GLN A 257 -10.79 -8.74 10.04
N VAL A 258 -10.93 -8.12 11.22
CA VAL A 258 -11.99 -7.14 11.51
C VAL A 258 -11.39 -5.77 11.76
N PHE A 259 -11.94 -4.76 11.07
CA PHE A 259 -11.55 -3.36 11.19
C PHE A 259 -12.71 -2.53 11.71
N GLU A 260 -12.41 -1.55 12.57
CA GLU A 260 -13.38 -0.60 13.09
C GLU A 260 -13.02 0.83 12.68
N THR A 261 -14.04 1.61 12.33
CA THR A 261 -13.91 3.06 12.11
C THR A 261 -13.47 3.76 13.40
N VAL A 262 -12.50 4.67 13.29
CA VAL A 262 -11.98 5.44 14.46
C VAL A 262 -12.47 6.89 14.49
N ALA A 263 -13.12 7.35 13.42
CA ALA A 263 -13.80 8.64 13.35
C ALA A 263 -15.22 8.45 12.79
N PRO A 264 -16.21 9.25 13.27
CA PRO A 264 -17.56 9.21 12.71
C PRO A 264 -17.58 9.88 11.33
N LEU A 265 -18.50 9.45 10.47
CA LEU A 265 -18.69 9.99 9.11
C LEU A 265 -20.18 10.14 8.82
N LEU A 266 -20.57 11.26 8.22
CA LEU A 266 -21.87 11.38 7.54
C LEU A 266 -21.65 11.10 6.05
N ALA A 267 -22.04 9.90 5.62
CA ALA A 267 -21.89 9.45 4.25
C ALA A 267 -23.05 9.98 3.38
N ARG A 268 -22.76 10.55 2.21
CA ARG A 268 -23.77 11.15 1.31
C ARG A 268 -23.71 10.48 -0.07
N PRO A 269 -24.83 10.13 -0.73
CA PRO A 269 -24.82 9.41 -2.02
C PRO A 269 -24.00 10.10 -3.13
N GLU A 270 -23.97 11.43 -3.12
CA GLU A 270 -23.24 12.26 -4.08
C GLU A 270 -21.72 12.04 -4.02
N LEU A 271 -21.24 11.60 -2.85
CA LEU A 271 -19.84 11.41 -2.47
C LEU A 271 -19.37 9.94 -2.53
N ASN A 272 -20.20 9.01 -3.02
CA ASN A 272 -19.84 7.61 -3.19
C ASN A 272 -18.58 7.46 -4.06
N ALA A 273 -18.70 7.81 -5.35
CA ALA A 273 -17.58 7.84 -6.29
C ALA A 273 -17.84 8.89 -7.39
N VAL A 274 -16.88 9.80 -7.59
CA VAL A 274 -16.94 10.87 -8.59
C VAL A 274 -15.76 10.74 -9.54
N GLY A 275 -15.99 10.61 -10.85
CA GLY A 275 -14.92 10.69 -11.84
C GLY A 275 -14.34 12.11 -11.99
N LEU A 276 -13.16 12.23 -12.59
CA LEU A 276 -12.64 13.54 -13.03
C LEU A 276 -13.28 14.00 -14.34
N ARG A 277 -13.17 15.29 -14.63
CA ARG A 277 -13.47 15.87 -15.95
C ARG A 277 -12.52 15.26 -16.99
N VAL A 278 -13.08 14.48 -17.92
CA VAL A 278 -12.34 13.74 -18.98
C VAL A 278 -12.37 14.40 -20.35
N THR A 279 -13.19 15.43 -20.54
CA THR A 279 -13.29 16.23 -21.78
C THR A 279 -13.32 17.71 -21.45
N ALA A 280 -12.86 18.55 -22.38
CA ALA A 280 -12.96 20.01 -22.26
C ALA A 280 -13.68 20.60 -23.48
N PRO A 281 -14.75 21.40 -23.30
CA PRO A 281 -15.39 22.10 -24.41
C PRO A 281 -14.39 22.99 -25.13
N ARG A 282 -14.22 22.77 -26.43
CA ARG A 282 -13.42 23.60 -27.34
C ARG A 282 -14.09 23.60 -28.70
N ALA A 283 -14.61 24.76 -29.09
CA ALA A 283 -15.10 24.99 -30.45
C ALA A 283 -13.92 24.95 -31.46
N PRO A 284 -14.16 24.51 -32.71
CA PRO A 284 -13.20 24.68 -33.80
C PRO A 284 -12.80 26.14 -33.98
N ARG A 285 -11.53 26.39 -34.27
CA ARG A 285 -11.00 27.75 -34.49
C ARG A 285 -9.97 27.79 -35.62
N PRO A 286 -9.67 28.97 -36.17
CA PRO A 286 -8.54 29.15 -37.09
C PRO A 286 -7.24 28.62 -36.48
N GLY A 287 -6.45 27.91 -37.29
CA GLY A 287 -5.25 27.19 -36.89
C GLY A 287 -5.46 25.71 -36.51
N ASP A 288 -6.71 25.25 -36.32
CA ASP A 288 -6.98 23.82 -36.09
C ASP A 288 -6.82 23.02 -37.40
N ASP A 289 -6.12 21.89 -37.38
CA ASP A 289 -5.97 20.95 -38.50
C ASP A 289 -6.86 19.70 -38.37
N THR A 290 -7.57 19.62 -37.25
CA THR A 290 -8.32 18.45 -36.79
C THR A 290 -9.62 18.89 -36.11
N LEU A 291 -10.73 18.22 -36.43
CA LEU A 291 -12.04 18.45 -35.84
C LEU A 291 -12.49 17.23 -35.03
N HIS A 292 -13.17 17.47 -33.92
CA HIS A 292 -13.80 16.44 -33.10
C HIS A 292 -15.32 16.50 -33.29
N LEU A 293 -15.92 15.43 -33.80
CA LEU A 293 -17.35 15.33 -34.08
C LEU A 293 -17.99 14.26 -33.20
N ALA A 294 -19.24 14.47 -32.77
CA ALA A 294 -19.93 13.54 -31.89
C ALA A 294 -20.42 12.29 -32.63
N GLY A 295 -20.29 11.14 -31.98
CA GLY A 295 -20.68 9.85 -32.54
C GLY A 295 -19.68 9.30 -33.56
N VAL A 296 -20.00 8.12 -34.07
CA VAL A 296 -19.20 7.37 -35.06
C VAL A 296 -20.01 6.94 -36.29
N ASP A 297 -21.32 7.21 -36.30
CA ASP A 297 -22.25 6.77 -37.35
C ASP A 297 -22.13 7.60 -38.64
N THR A 298 -21.50 8.78 -38.57
CA THR A 298 -21.25 9.63 -39.75
C THR A 298 -19.98 9.17 -40.46
N VAL A 299 -20.18 8.33 -41.48
CA VAL A 299 -19.12 7.94 -42.43
C VAL A 299 -18.69 9.17 -43.23
N LEU A 300 -17.45 9.60 -43.03
CA LEU A 300 -16.81 10.69 -43.79
C LEU A 300 -15.74 10.11 -44.71
N THR A 301 -15.91 10.26 -46.02
CA THR A 301 -14.92 9.83 -47.01
C THR A 301 -13.92 10.95 -47.31
N PRO A 302 -12.64 10.64 -47.58
CA PRO A 302 -11.66 11.64 -48.01
C PRO A 302 -12.13 12.44 -49.24
N GLY A 303 -11.85 13.74 -49.25
CA GLY A 303 -12.28 14.69 -50.28
C GLY A 303 -13.65 15.34 -50.04
N THR A 304 -14.47 14.81 -49.12
CA THR A 304 -15.78 15.39 -48.76
C THR A 304 -15.62 16.78 -48.16
N ALA A 305 -16.48 17.72 -48.57
CA ALA A 305 -16.41 19.12 -48.13
C ALA A 305 -17.14 19.35 -46.79
N LEU A 306 -16.47 20.08 -45.91
CA LEU A 306 -16.97 20.58 -44.63
C LEU A 306 -16.95 22.11 -44.65
N LEU A 307 -18.07 22.73 -44.31
CA LEU A 307 -18.16 24.16 -44.01
C LEU A 307 -18.02 24.35 -42.51
N VAL A 308 -16.95 25.03 -42.08
CA VAL A 308 -16.78 25.50 -40.70
C VAL A 308 -17.28 26.94 -40.65
N LEU A 309 -18.25 27.22 -39.79
CA LEU A 309 -18.93 28.52 -39.74
C LEU A 309 -18.87 29.10 -38.33
N GLY A 310 -18.15 30.21 -38.18
CA GLY A 310 -18.13 31.02 -36.97
C GLY A 310 -19.17 32.16 -36.99
N PRO A 311 -19.15 33.04 -35.97
CA PRO A 311 -20.11 34.15 -35.85
C PRO A 311 -20.00 35.19 -36.99
N ASP A 312 -18.76 35.46 -37.40
CA ASP A 312 -18.36 36.50 -38.36
C ASP A 312 -17.28 36.02 -39.36
N TRP A 313 -16.95 34.73 -39.33
CA TRP A 313 -16.01 34.08 -40.26
C TRP A 313 -16.51 32.72 -40.72
N TYR A 314 -15.95 32.20 -41.80
CA TYR A 314 -16.17 30.84 -42.27
C TYR A 314 -14.91 30.26 -42.92
N ASP A 315 -14.93 28.96 -43.18
CA ASP A 315 -13.94 28.27 -44.00
C ASP A 315 -14.54 27.01 -44.65
N VAL A 316 -13.95 26.58 -45.76
CA VAL A 316 -14.36 25.36 -46.46
C VAL A 316 -13.15 24.44 -46.59
N ARG A 317 -13.24 23.27 -45.96
CA ARG A 317 -12.15 22.29 -45.87
C ARG A 317 -12.59 20.94 -46.39
N ARG A 318 -11.63 20.11 -46.82
CA ARG A 318 -11.90 18.74 -47.23
C ARG A 318 -11.43 17.76 -46.18
N VAL A 319 -12.18 16.67 -46.00
CA VAL A 319 -11.75 15.56 -45.14
C VAL A 319 -10.48 14.94 -45.75
N ARG A 320 -9.38 14.91 -45.01
CA ARG A 320 -8.16 14.15 -45.34
C ARG A 320 -8.23 12.74 -44.76
N SER A 321 -8.71 12.62 -43.52
CA SER A 321 -8.90 11.35 -42.82
C SER A 321 -10.04 11.46 -41.81
N ALA A 322 -10.69 10.35 -41.51
CA ALA A 322 -11.69 10.26 -40.44
C ALA A 322 -11.44 8.98 -39.64
N THR A 323 -11.25 9.12 -38.33
CA THR A 323 -10.97 8.00 -37.41
C THR A 323 -12.05 7.97 -36.34
N ALA A 324 -12.87 6.92 -36.34
CA ALA A 324 -13.85 6.65 -35.29
C ALA A 324 -13.12 6.23 -34.01
N VAL A 325 -13.34 6.97 -32.92
CA VAL A 325 -12.87 6.63 -31.58
C VAL A 325 -14.06 6.15 -30.77
N LEU A 326 -14.15 4.84 -30.62
CA LEU A 326 -15.11 4.22 -29.72
C LEU A 326 -14.73 4.52 -28.26
N PRO A 327 -15.71 4.64 -27.34
CA PRO A 327 -15.43 4.70 -25.92
C PRO A 327 -14.64 3.44 -25.54
N ALA A 328 -13.51 3.62 -24.85
CA ALA A 328 -12.80 2.48 -24.30
C ALA A 328 -13.76 1.73 -23.36
N VAL A 329 -13.99 0.45 -23.63
CA VAL A 329 -14.79 -0.43 -22.77
C VAL A 329 -13.97 -0.75 -21.52
N VAL A 330 -13.79 0.27 -20.68
CA VAL A 330 -13.44 0.08 -19.28
C VAL A 330 -14.69 -0.52 -18.64
N ALA A 331 -14.55 -1.70 -18.04
CA ALA A 331 -15.62 -2.31 -17.26
C ALA A 331 -16.23 -1.25 -16.34
N ALA A 332 -17.56 -1.12 -16.34
CA ALA A 332 -18.25 0.01 -15.72
C ALA A 332 -18.05 0.03 -14.20
N PHE A 333 -16.98 0.68 -13.75
CA PHE A 333 -16.79 1.09 -12.37
C PHE A 333 -17.68 2.32 -12.13
N ASP A 334 -18.81 2.08 -11.47
CA ASP A 334 -19.93 3.01 -11.32
C ASP A 334 -19.51 4.45 -10.98
N GLY A 335 -20.15 5.41 -11.65
CA GLY A 335 -20.00 6.85 -11.38
C GLY A 335 -18.84 7.58 -12.08
N GLY A 336 -18.07 6.92 -12.94
CA GLY A 336 -17.06 7.56 -13.79
C GLY A 336 -17.63 8.19 -15.06
N ALA A 337 -17.16 9.37 -15.44
CA ALA A 337 -17.44 9.94 -16.75
C ALA A 337 -16.62 9.21 -17.82
N VAL A 338 -17.30 8.59 -18.77
CA VAL A 338 -16.68 7.96 -19.96
C VAL A 338 -16.64 9.01 -21.06
N VAL A 339 -15.52 9.07 -21.82
CA VAL A 339 -15.47 9.87 -23.04
C VAL A 339 -16.44 9.25 -24.05
N PRO A 340 -17.50 9.96 -24.50
CA PRO A 340 -18.47 9.40 -25.43
C PRO A 340 -17.83 9.09 -26.78
N ALA A 341 -18.45 8.23 -27.59
CA ALA A 341 -17.98 7.95 -28.95
C ALA A 341 -17.83 9.24 -29.77
N TYR A 342 -16.71 9.42 -30.45
CA TYR A 342 -16.44 10.60 -31.27
C TYR A 342 -15.60 10.25 -32.49
N THR A 343 -15.64 11.10 -33.51
CA THR A 343 -14.83 10.95 -34.73
C THR A 343 -13.79 12.06 -34.78
N VAL A 344 -12.52 11.69 -34.93
CA VAL A 344 -11.42 12.61 -35.24
C VAL A 344 -11.35 12.77 -36.75
N VAL A 345 -11.56 13.99 -37.24
CA VAL A 345 -11.46 14.33 -38.65
C VAL A 345 -10.19 15.13 -38.89
N GLY A 346 -9.23 14.57 -39.62
CA GLY A 346 -8.10 15.33 -40.15
C GLY A 346 -8.53 16.12 -41.38
N LEU A 347 -8.19 17.40 -41.43
CA LEU A 347 -8.49 18.30 -42.54
C LEU A 347 -7.38 18.29 -43.59
N ASP A 348 -7.70 18.69 -44.82
CA ASP A 348 -6.73 18.86 -45.91
C ASP A 348 -5.69 19.95 -45.61
N ALA A 349 -6.10 21.04 -44.98
CA ALA A 349 -5.23 22.07 -44.42
C ALA A 349 -5.82 22.65 -43.11
N VAL A 350 -5.06 23.53 -42.44
CA VAL A 350 -5.54 24.23 -41.23
C VAL A 350 -6.74 25.14 -41.54
N VAL A 351 -7.67 25.25 -40.60
CA VAL A 351 -8.77 26.22 -40.67
C VAL A 351 -8.22 27.64 -40.70
N THR A 352 -8.78 28.48 -41.55
CA THR A 352 -8.50 29.91 -41.72
C THR A 352 -9.78 30.72 -41.48
N ALA A 353 -9.66 32.00 -41.13
CA ALA A 353 -10.82 32.88 -40.98
C ALA A 353 -11.06 33.68 -42.27
N GLN A 354 -11.99 33.25 -43.12
CA GLN A 354 -12.50 34.10 -44.20
C GLN A 354 -13.66 34.95 -43.68
N PRO A 355 -13.72 36.26 -43.99
CA PRO A 355 -14.74 37.15 -43.43
C PRO A 355 -16.15 36.79 -43.94
N LEU A 356 -17.09 36.62 -43.01
CA LEU A 356 -18.48 36.35 -43.33
C LEU A 356 -19.22 37.66 -43.66
N GLY A 357 -19.91 37.67 -44.80
CA GLY A 357 -20.71 38.81 -45.28
C GLY A 357 -21.75 39.24 -44.24
N THR A 358 -22.01 40.55 -44.14
CA THR A 358 -22.84 41.16 -43.08
C THR A 358 -24.23 40.54 -42.97
N GLU A 359 -24.87 40.21 -44.10
CA GLU A 359 -26.17 39.52 -44.20
C GLU A 359 -26.19 38.11 -43.58
N LEU A 360 -25.02 37.46 -43.46
CA LEU A 360 -24.87 36.08 -42.99
C LEU A 360 -24.38 35.97 -41.55
N ARG A 361 -23.89 37.07 -40.94
CA ARG A 361 -23.35 37.08 -39.57
C ARG A 361 -24.38 36.63 -38.55
N GLN A 362 -23.93 35.84 -37.58
CA GLN A 362 -24.81 35.21 -36.60
C GLN A 362 -24.45 35.61 -35.18
N SER A 363 -25.06 36.71 -34.71
CA SER A 363 -24.90 37.20 -33.34
C SER A 363 -25.25 36.12 -32.31
N GLY A 364 -24.30 35.79 -31.43
CA GLY A 364 -24.52 34.90 -30.29
C GLY A 364 -24.60 33.41 -30.58
N ARG A 365 -24.18 32.93 -31.77
CA ARG A 365 -24.10 31.48 -32.07
C ARG A 365 -22.68 30.94 -31.93
N GLU A 366 -22.59 29.69 -31.47
CA GLU A 366 -21.35 28.91 -31.44
C GLU A 366 -20.91 28.46 -32.84
N VAL A 367 -19.64 28.07 -32.98
CA VAL A 367 -19.07 27.60 -34.25
C VAL A 367 -19.74 26.29 -34.69
N GLN A 368 -20.23 26.26 -35.92
CA GLN A 368 -20.92 25.11 -36.52
C GLN A 368 -20.02 24.41 -37.55
N VAL A 369 -20.18 23.09 -37.67
CA VAL A 369 -19.55 22.29 -38.74
C VAL A 369 -20.67 21.66 -39.57
N HIS A 370 -20.72 21.95 -40.86
CA HIS A 370 -21.72 21.41 -41.78
C HIS A 370 -21.08 20.50 -42.82
N LEU A 371 -21.67 19.32 -43.02
CA LEU A 371 -21.35 18.42 -44.11
C LEU A 371 -22.05 18.88 -45.39
N LEU A 372 -21.29 19.16 -46.45
CA LEU A 372 -21.85 19.47 -47.76
C LEU A 372 -21.93 18.18 -48.57
N THR A 373 -23.11 17.56 -48.54
CA THR A 373 -23.35 16.22 -49.12
C THR A 373 -23.58 16.23 -50.62
N GLN A 374 -24.01 17.36 -51.18
CA GLN A 374 -24.36 17.48 -52.60
C GLN A 374 -23.31 18.28 -53.35
N ARG A 375 -22.79 17.74 -54.46
CA ARG A 375 -22.11 18.51 -55.50
C ARG A 375 -23.08 18.72 -56.67
N ALA A 376 -23.13 19.94 -57.18
CA ALA A 376 -24.03 20.41 -58.23
C ALA A 376 -23.29 21.42 -59.14
N ALA A 377 -23.89 21.74 -60.29
CA ALA A 377 -23.46 22.84 -61.13
C ALA A 377 -24.57 23.89 -61.25
N LEU A 378 -24.25 25.04 -61.85
CA LEU A 378 -25.28 26.01 -62.25
C LEU A 378 -25.91 25.59 -63.58
N PHE A 379 -27.21 25.84 -63.74
CA PHE A 379 -27.87 25.66 -65.03
C PHE A 379 -27.17 26.51 -66.10
N GLY A 380 -26.85 25.88 -67.24
CA GLY A 380 -25.99 26.45 -68.27
C GLY A 380 -24.51 26.05 -68.19
N HIS A 381 -24.07 25.26 -67.19
CA HIS A 381 -22.69 24.75 -67.12
C HIS A 381 -22.22 24.03 -68.40
N GLN A 382 -23.12 23.27 -69.04
CA GLN A 382 -22.84 22.54 -70.29
C GLN A 382 -23.21 23.33 -71.56
N ALA A 383 -23.80 24.53 -71.45
CA ALA A 383 -24.19 25.31 -72.62
C ALA A 383 -22.95 25.67 -73.45
N GLN A 384 -23.02 25.48 -74.77
CA GLN A 384 -21.94 25.79 -75.70
C GLN A 384 -21.54 27.27 -75.56
N PRO A 385 -20.27 27.67 -75.79
CA PRO A 385 -19.92 29.07 -75.85
C PRO A 385 -20.68 29.74 -77.00
N TRP A 386 -21.06 31.01 -76.85
CA TRP A 386 -21.98 31.67 -77.82
C TRP A 386 -21.45 31.64 -79.26
N SER A 387 -20.13 31.70 -79.44
CA SER A 387 -19.46 31.62 -80.74
C SER A 387 -19.65 30.29 -81.49
N ALA A 388 -19.90 29.20 -80.76
CA ALA A 388 -20.12 27.86 -81.30
C ALA A 388 -21.59 27.57 -81.67
N LEU A 389 -22.54 28.44 -81.28
CA LEU A 389 -23.94 28.28 -81.68
C LEU A 389 -24.11 28.41 -83.21
N PRO A 390 -25.08 27.70 -83.81
CA PRO A 390 -25.52 27.93 -85.19
C PRO A 390 -25.86 29.40 -85.45
N VAL A 391 -25.47 29.92 -86.62
CA VAL A 391 -25.64 31.34 -87.00
C VAL A 391 -27.09 31.82 -86.84
N ALA A 392 -28.05 30.95 -87.19
CA ALA A 392 -29.49 31.16 -86.99
C ALA A 392 -29.87 31.57 -85.55
N LEU A 393 -29.24 30.96 -84.53
CA LEU A 393 -29.56 31.21 -83.12
C LEU A 393 -28.81 32.42 -82.54
N ARG A 394 -27.61 32.72 -83.07
CA ARG A 394 -26.72 33.76 -82.52
C ARG A 394 -26.64 35.07 -83.31
N VAL A 395 -27.06 35.09 -84.57
CA VAL A 395 -27.21 36.32 -85.36
C VAL A 395 -28.66 36.44 -85.79
N GLY A 396 -29.21 35.39 -86.38
CA GLY A 396 -30.57 35.37 -86.92
C GLY A 396 -30.65 34.70 -88.28
N GLU A 397 -31.86 34.67 -88.82
CA GLU A 397 -32.14 34.18 -90.17
C GLU A 397 -32.77 35.29 -91.01
N LEU A 398 -32.42 35.34 -92.30
CA LEU A 398 -33.05 36.25 -93.25
C LEU A 398 -34.47 35.75 -93.54
N ASN A 399 -35.49 36.56 -93.26
CA ASN A 399 -36.85 36.25 -93.67
C ASN A 399 -36.98 36.45 -95.19
N PRO A 400 -37.20 35.40 -95.99
CA PRO A 400 -37.21 35.51 -97.45
C PRO A 400 -38.42 36.28 -98.00
N GLY A 401 -39.47 36.48 -97.21
CA GLY A 401 -40.67 37.24 -97.60
C GLY A 401 -40.58 38.75 -97.35
N THR A 402 -39.70 39.19 -96.45
CA THR A 402 -39.56 40.62 -96.08
C THR A 402 -38.15 41.17 -96.24
N ASN A 403 -37.17 40.32 -96.55
CA ASN A 403 -35.74 40.64 -96.64
C ASN A 403 -35.15 41.24 -95.34
N GLN A 404 -35.83 41.07 -94.21
CA GLN A 404 -35.37 41.49 -92.89
C GLN A 404 -34.68 40.34 -92.17
N VAL A 405 -33.56 40.60 -91.51
CA VAL A 405 -32.93 39.62 -90.61
C VAL A 405 -33.75 39.58 -89.32
N LEU A 406 -34.42 38.45 -89.08
CA LEU A 406 -35.05 38.18 -87.79
C LEU A 406 -33.94 37.82 -86.80
N PRO A 407 -33.74 38.59 -85.71
CA PRO A 407 -32.64 38.35 -84.78
C PRO A 407 -32.80 36.97 -84.14
N GLY A 408 -31.69 36.23 -84.08
CA GLY A 408 -31.67 34.90 -83.48
C GLY A 408 -32.04 34.95 -81.99
N ALA A 409 -32.64 33.87 -81.46
CA ALA A 409 -33.14 33.81 -80.09
C ALA A 409 -32.09 34.19 -79.01
N TYR A 410 -30.80 34.08 -79.33
CA TYR A 410 -29.67 34.41 -78.45
C TYR A 410 -28.77 35.52 -79.01
N ALA A 411 -29.24 36.33 -79.99
CA ALA A 411 -28.43 37.35 -80.64
C ALA A 411 -27.90 38.43 -79.68
N THR A 412 -28.65 38.77 -78.63
CA THR A 412 -28.25 39.71 -77.56
C THR A 412 -27.47 39.07 -76.40
N ARG A 413 -27.22 37.75 -76.45
CA ARG A 413 -26.67 36.97 -75.32
C ARG A 413 -25.14 36.76 -75.35
N LYS A 414 -24.44 37.34 -76.34
CA LYS A 414 -23.02 37.08 -76.63
C LYS A 414 -22.10 37.13 -75.40
N ASP A 415 -22.19 38.24 -74.67
CA ASP A 415 -21.29 38.56 -73.56
C ASP A 415 -22.07 38.73 -72.23
N THR A 416 -23.30 38.19 -72.15
CA THR A 416 -24.27 38.52 -71.07
C THR A 416 -24.87 37.32 -70.34
N TRP A 417 -24.47 36.07 -70.63
CA TRP A 417 -25.07 34.91 -69.94
C TRP A 417 -24.20 33.66 -69.69
N VAL A 418 -23.80 32.89 -70.71
CA VAL A 418 -23.10 31.60 -70.47
C VAL A 418 -21.62 31.79 -70.15
N ASP A 419 -20.96 32.67 -70.90
CA ASP A 419 -19.55 33.02 -70.76
C ASP A 419 -19.34 34.27 -69.87
N ALA A 420 -20.45 34.87 -69.40
CA ALA A 420 -20.44 36.01 -68.49
C ALA A 420 -20.46 35.56 -67.01
N PRO A 421 -19.93 36.37 -66.08
CA PRO A 421 -20.21 36.21 -64.67
C PRO A 421 -21.71 36.37 -64.35
N LEU A 422 -22.13 35.86 -63.19
CA LEU A 422 -23.46 36.17 -62.65
C LEU A 422 -23.56 37.67 -62.33
N GLY A 423 -24.78 38.21 -62.27
CA GLY A 423 -24.94 39.59 -61.79
C GLY A 423 -24.49 39.71 -60.33
N ALA A 424 -23.86 40.81 -59.92
CA ALA A 424 -23.40 41.00 -58.54
C ALA A 424 -24.53 40.74 -57.52
N ALA A 425 -25.70 41.33 -57.77
CA ALA A 425 -26.93 41.13 -56.99
C ALA A 425 -27.80 39.93 -57.44
N GLU A 426 -27.27 38.99 -58.23
CA GLU A 426 -28.01 37.79 -58.67
C GLU A 426 -28.18 36.82 -57.48
N ARG A 427 -29.34 36.95 -56.81
CA ARG A 427 -29.73 36.12 -55.64
C ARG A 427 -30.48 34.84 -56.01
N ALA A 428 -31.03 34.73 -57.21
CA ALA A 428 -31.84 33.60 -57.63
C ALA A 428 -31.05 32.70 -58.60
N LEU A 429 -30.42 31.66 -58.06
CA LEU A 429 -29.57 30.74 -58.83
C LEU A 429 -30.36 29.50 -59.23
N HIS A 430 -30.18 29.04 -60.47
CA HIS A 430 -30.71 27.75 -60.91
C HIS A 430 -29.59 26.71 -60.91
N LEU A 431 -29.80 25.59 -60.23
CA LEU A 431 -28.92 24.43 -60.29
C LEU A 431 -29.24 23.59 -61.54
N ASP A 432 -28.26 22.85 -62.04
CA ASP A 432 -28.35 22.12 -63.32
C ASP A 432 -29.43 21.02 -63.35
N GLN A 433 -29.80 20.47 -62.20
CA GLN A 433 -30.86 19.48 -62.06
C GLN A 433 -31.64 19.66 -60.74
N SER A 434 -32.52 18.69 -60.42
CA SER A 434 -33.30 18.63 -59.19
C SER A 434 -32.49 18.04 -58.02
N TYR A 435 -32.38 18.78 -56.91
CA TYR A 435 -31.61 18.44 -55.71
C TYR A 435 -32.45 18.55 -54.43
N PRO A 436 -33.22 17.50 -54.05
CA PRO A 436 -34.10 17.53 -52.88
C PRO A 436 -33.41 17.74 -51.52
N SER A 437 -32.09 17.56 -51.46
CA SER A 437 -31.26 17.79 -50.27
C SER A 437 -30.98 19.27 -50.01
N VAL A 438 -31.20 20.15 -51.00
CA VAL A 438 -31.05 21.60 -50.84
C VAL A 438 -32.40 22.19 -50.43
N VAL A 439 -32.48 22.70 -49.20
CA VAL A 439 -33.73 23.20 -48.58
C VAL A 439 -33.56 24.62 -48.05
N ALA A 440 -34.68 25.33 -47.83
CA ALA A 440 -34.65 26.63 -47.16
C ALA A 440 -34.03 26.52 -45.75
N GLY A 441 -33.22 27.50 -45.36
CA GLY A 441 -32.41 27.50 -44.15
C GLY A 441 -31.09 26.72 -44.24
N SER A 442 -30.83 25.97 -45.32
CA SER A 442 -29.56 25.26 -45.51
C SER A 442 -28.44 26.17 -46.05
N TRP A 443 -27.20 25.73 -45.90
CA TRP A 443 -26.02 26.39 -46.49
C TRP A 443 -25.67 25.84 -47.86
N LEU A 444 -25.09 26.72 -48.66
CA LEU A 444 -24.62 26.46 -50.01
C LEU A 444 -23.27 27.18 -50.17
N VAL A 445 -22.31 26.55 -50.84
CA VAL A 445 -21.01 27.14 -51.16
C VAL A 445 -20.84 27.17 -52.67
N LEU A 446 -20.51 28.34 -53.21
CA LEU A 446 -20.07 28.51 -54.59
C LEU A 446 -18.54 28.41 -54.60
N GLU A 447 -17.98 27.48 -55.37
CA GLU A 447 -16.54 27.22 -55.47
C GLU A 447 -16.10 27.39 -56.94
N THR A 448 -15.20 28.33 -57.22
CA THR A 448 -14.58 28.51 -58.54
C THR A 448 -13.11 28.88 -58.40
N ALA A 449 -12.22 28.25 -59.19
CA ALA A 449 -10.77 28.47 -59.16
C ALA A 449 -10.12 28.46 -57.74
N GLY A 450 -10.69 27.70 -56.79
CA GLY A 450 -10.23 27.65 -55.39
C GLY A 450 -10.78 28.77 -54.48
N VAL A 451 -11.52 29.74 -55.03
CA VAL A 451 -12.29 30.72 -54.27
C VAL A 451 -13.63 30.10 -53.90
N ALA A 452 -13.87 29.95 -52.59
CA ALA A 452 -15.17 29.56 -52.04
C ALA A 452 -15.92 30.81 -51.55
N GLN A 453 -17.23 30.87 -51.75
CA GLN A 453 -18.12 31.80 -51.05
C GLN A 453 -19.33 31.07 -50.48
N VAL A 454 -19.60 31.28 -49.19
CA VAL A 454 -20.77 30.76 -48.51
C VAL A 454 -22.02 31.61 -48.80
N ARG A 455 -23.15 30.92 -48.92
CA ARG A 455 -24.50 31.44 -49.20
C ARG A 455 -25.50 30.76 -48.25
N ARG A 456 -26.48 31.50 -47.73
CA ARG A 456 -27.64 30.89 -47.04
C ARG A 456 -28.79 30.77 -48.03
N VAL A 457 -29.44 29.61 -48.09
CA VAL A 457 -30.63 29.39 -48.92
C VAL A 457 -31.86 29.90 -48.18
N ASP A 458 -32.51 30.94 -48.69
CA ASP A 458 -33.71 31.53 -48.09
C ASP A 458 -35.00 30.89 -48.64
N ALA A 459 -35.01 30.49 -49.92
CA ALA A 459 -36.14 29.79 -50.54
C ALA A 459 -35.65 28.80 -51.61
N VAL A 460 -36.45 27.76 -51.85
CA VAL A 460 -36.19 26.73 -52.87
C VAL A 460 -37.47 26.45 -53.65
N ALA A 461 -37.38 26.35 -54.97
CA ALA A 461 -38.46 25.90 -55.85
C ALA A 461 -37.90 24.98 -56.94
N GLU A 462 -38.61 23.91 -57.28
CA GLU A 462 -38.27 23.08 -58.44
C GLU A 462 -39.01 23.62 -59.67
N LEU A 463 -38.26 24.02 -60.72
CA LEU A 463 -38.82 24.68 -61.90
C LEU A 463 -38.16 24.14 -63.18
N PRO A 464 -38.94 23.84 -64.23
CA PRO A 464 -38.38 23.60 -65.56
C PRO A 464 -37.80 24.91 -66.11
N VAL A 465 -36.59 24.83 -66.66
CA VAL A 465 -35.95 25.94 -67.38
C VAL A 465 -35.50 25.44 -68.74
N ALA A 466 -35.78 26.23 -69.78
CA ALA A 466 -35.32 26.01 -71.15
C ALA A 466 -34.68 27.30 -71.69
N ASP A 467 -33.35 27.34 -71.79
CA ASP A 467 -32.57 28.47 -72.31
C ASP A 467 -31.21 27.94 -72.87
N PHE A 468 -30.60 28.64 -73.82
CA PHE A 468 -29.46 28.18 -74.68
C PHE A 468 -29.65 26.83 -75.40
N GLY A 469 -30.89 26.42 -75.68
CA GLY A 469 -31.16 25.10 -76.26
C GLY A 469 -30.95 23.93 -75.28
N ILE A 470 -30.75 24.21 -73.99
CA ILE A 470 -30.78 23.21 -72.92
C ILE A 470 -32.13 23.32 -72.20
N ALA A 471 -32.78 22.19 -71.94
CA ALA A 471 -33.98 22.12 -71.11
C ALA A 471 -33.79 21.11 -69.97
N ALA A 472 -34.04 21.53 -68.72
CA ALA A 472 -33.91 20.68 -67.53
C ALA A 472 -34.92 21.06 -66.44
N ARG A 473 -35.26 20.12 -65.55
CA ARG A 473 -35.89 20.43 -64.25
C ARG A 473 -34.78 20.88 -63.29
N THR A 474 -34.82 22.15 -62.91
CA THR A 474 -33.80 22.79 -62.07
C THR A 474 -34.29 22.99 -60.65
N THR A 475 -33.41 22.89 -59.67
CA THR A 475 -33.64 23.48 -58.34
C THR A 475 -33.25 24.96 -58.39
N ARG A 476 -34.24 25.85 -58.33
CA ARG A 476 -34.04 27.29 -58.14
C ARG A 476 -33.87 27.57 -56.65
N VAL A 477 -32.73 28.14 -56.27
CA VAL A 477 -32.44 28.62 -54.91
C VAL A 477 -32.41 30.13 -54.89
N THR A 478 -33.11 30.74 -53.93
CA THR A 478 -32.91 32.16 -53.58
C THR A 478 -31.93 32.19 -52.42
N VAL A 479 -30.82 32.92 -52.57
CA VAL A 479 -29.72 32.95 -51.58
C VAL A 479 -29.42 34.35 -51.06
N ALA A 480 -28.95 34.41 -49.81
CA ALA A 480 -28.40 35.59 -49.16
C ALA A 480 -26.87 35.51 -48.97
N GLY A 481 -26.23 36.67 -48.81
CA GLY A 481 -24.80 36.84 -48.54
C GLY A 481 -23.93 36.99 -49.79
N GLY A 482 -23.14 38.05 -49.85
CA GLY A 482 -22.05 38.25 -50.83
C GLY A 482 -22.49 38.48 -52.28
N ASP A 483 -21.57 39.01 -53.10
CA ASP A 483 -21.79 39.28 -54.53
C ASP A 483 -21.46 38.05 -55.38
N SER A 484 -22.20 37.85 -56.47
CA SER A 484 -22.08 36.67 -57.35
C SER A 484 -21.23 36.89 -58.60
N ASP A 485 -20.71 38.11 -58.83
CA ASP A 485 -19.96 38.56 -60.02
C ASP A 485 -18.57 37.93 -60.21
N THR A 486 -18.09 37.18 -59.22
CA THR A 486 -16.85 36.37 -59.31
C THR A 486 -17.12 34.95 -59.85
N PHE A 487 -18.39 34.56 -59.99
CA PHE A 487 -18.80 33.21 -60.41
C PHE A 487 -19.36 33.22 -61.83
N THR A 488 -19.02 32.21 -62.63
CA THR A 488 -19.62 31.98 -63.96
C THR A 488 -20.43 30.68 -63.96
N ARG A 489 -21.40 30.55 -64.88
CA ARG A 489 -22.23 29.33 -64.97
C ARG A 489 -21.40 28.08 -65.34
N ARG A 490 -20.31 28.24 -66.11
CA ARG A 490 -19.44 27.15 -66.58
C ARG A 490 -18.37 26.71 -65.57
N THR A 491 -17.83 27.62 -64.76
CA THR A 491 -16.69 27.32 -63.85
C THR A 491 -17.08 27.10 -62.40
N THR A 492 -18.31 27.44 -62.00
CA THR A 492 -18.75 27.37 -60.61
C THR A 492 -19.27 25.99 -60.25
N THR A 493 -18.59 25.35 -59.30
CA THR A 493 -19.13 24.22 -58.55
C THR A 493 -20.05 24.74 -57.46
N VAL A 494 -21.21 24.12 -57.29
CA VAL A 494 -22.10 24.36 -56.15
C VAL A 494 -21.99 23.18 -55.18
N LEU A 495 -21.67 23.46 -53.92
CA LEU A 495 -21.70 22.49 -52.83
C LEU A 495 -22.91 22.80 -51.94
N GLY A 496 -23.82 21.85 -51.80
CA GLY A 496 -25.08 21.99 -51.06
C GLY A 496 -25.41 20.76 -50.22
N GLY A 497 -26.67 20.58 -49.86
CA GLY A 497 -27.10 19.47 -49.01
C GLY A 497 -26.47 19.55 -47.61
N SER A 498 -26.44 20.77 -47.05
CA SER A 498 -25.78 21.09 -45.78
C SER A 498 -26.45 20.39 -44.60
N ARG A 499 -25.72 19.47 -43.96
CA ARG A 499 -26.14 18.76 -42.74
C ARG A 499 -25.23 19.15 -41.57
N LEU A 500 -25.80 19.74 -40.53
CA LEU A 500 -25.07 20.07 -39.30
C LEU A 500 -24.49 18.79 -38.67
N LEU A 501 -23.20 18.80 -38.38
CA LEU A 501 -22.49 17.77 -37.63
C LEU A 501 -22.26 18.29 -36.21
N PRO A 502 -22.82 17.65 -35.16
CA PRO A 502 -22.56 18.06 -33.78
C PRO A 502 -21.07 17.88 -33.45
N THR A 503 -20.45 18.89 -32.86
CA THR A 503 -19.06 18.83 -32.39
C THR A 503 -18.95 18.04 -31.08
N ALA A 504 -17.83 17.34 -30.88
CA ALA A 504 -17.49 16.68 -29.62
C ALA A 504 -16.43 17.49 -28.84
N ALA A 505 -16.55 17.49 -27.52
CA ALA A 505 -15.50 18.03 -26.65
C ALA A 505 -14.28 17.09 -26.68
N PRO A 506 -13.07 17.56 -27.06
CA PRO A 506 -11.87 16.72 -27.09
C PRO A 506 -11.54 16.11 -25.71
N PRO A 507 -10.97 14.89 -25.68
CA PRO A 507 -10.56 14.25 -24.44
C PRO A 507 -9.34 14.94 -23.81
N LEU A 508 -9.32 14.97 -22.49
CA LEU A 508 -8.19 15.39 -21.67
C LEU A 508 -7.26 14.20 -21.44
N THR A 509 -6.30 14.02 -22.36
CA THR A 509 -5.36 12.89 -22.38
C THR A 509 -4.20 13.03 -21.37
N ALA A 510 -3.97 14.22 -20.83
CA ALA A 510 -2.90 14.45 -19.85
C ALA A 510 -3.19 13.68 -18.53
N PRO A 511 -2.24 12.85 -18.04
CA PRO A 511 -2.42 12.10 -16.80
C PRO A 511 -2.51 13.05 -15.60
N LEU A 512 -3.24 12.65 -14.56
CA LEU A 512 -3.24 13.36 -13.29
C LEU A 512 -1.92 13.08 -12.57
N ALA A 513 -1.08 14.09 -12.38
CA ALA A 513 0.20 13.99 -11.67
C ALA A 513 0.61 15.37 -11.13
N ALA A 514 1.24 15.42 -9.96
CA ALA A 514 1.87 16.61 -9.38
C ALA A 514 0.98 17.89 -9.33
N THR A 515 -0.35 17.72 -9.19
CA THR A 515 -1.33 18.81 -9.10
C THR A 515 -2.04 18.82 -7.75
N ALA A 516 -2.28 20.02 -7.20
CA ALA A 516 -3.13 20.24 -6.03
C ALA A 516 -4.56 20.68 -6.40
N THR A 517 -4.97 20.62 -7.67
CA THR A 517 -6.35 20.94 -8.09
C THR A 517 -6.95 19.75 -8.84
N LEU A 518 -8.16 19.35 -8.43
CA LEU A 518 -9.00 18.34 -9.07
C LEU A 518 -10.19 19.02 -9.75
N GLU A 519 -10.46 18.59 -10.98
CA GLU A 519 -11.66 18.96 -11.73
C GLU A 519 -12.58 17.74 -11.78
N LEU A 520 -13.69 17.79 -11.07
CA LEU A 520 -14.68 16.71 -10.98
C LEU A 520 -15.59 16.69 -12.21
N ALA A 521 -16.07 15.50 -12.57
CA ALA A 521 -16.95 15.30 -13.72
C ALA A 521 -18.35 15.92 -13.54
N ARG A 522 -18.79 16.14 -12.30
CA ARG A 522 -20.14 16.63 -11.97
C ARG A 522 -20.13 17.44 -10.66
N PRO A 523 -21.11 18.35 -10.47
CA PRO A 523 -21.35 19.01 -9.19
C PRO A 523 -21.37 18.00 -8.03
N THR A 524 -20.60 18.28 -6.99
CA THR A 524 -20.39 17.36 -5.86
C THR A 524 -20.64 18.07 -4.52
N PRO A 525 -21.90 18.26 -4.11
CA PRO A 525 -22.24 18.93 -2.86
C PRO A 525 -21.81 18.10 -1.63
N GLY A 526 -21.52 18.77 -0.51
CA GLY A 526 -21.04 18.12 0.73
C GLY A 526 -19.53 17.87 0.79
N LEU A 527 -18.77 18.36 -0.20
CA LEU A 527 -17.33 18.54 -0.07
C LEU A 527 -17.03 19.83 0.72
N GLU A 528 -16.19 19.72 1.73
CA GLU A 528 -15.88 20.79 2.69
C GLU A 528 -14.37 20.84 2.96
N PRO A 529 -13.80 22.02 3.30
CA PRO A 529 -12.41 22.14 3.75
C PRO A 529 -12.06 21.17 4.88
N GLY A 530 -10.88 20.56 4.81
CA GLY A 530 -10.40 19.57 5.78
C GLY A 530 -10.97 18.17 5.59
N ARG A 531 -11.96 17.96 4.69
CA ARG A 531 -12.50 16.62 4.41
C ARG A 531 -11.45 15.73 3.72
N PRO A 532 -11.19 14.52 4.22
CA PRO A 532 -10.36 13.54 3.51
C PRO A 532 -11.12 12.94 2.33
N LEU A 533 -10.39 12.66 1.26
CA LEU A 533 -10.83 11.95 0.06
C LEU A 533 -9.84 10.82 -0.21
N VAL A 534 -10.30 9.74 -0.86
CA VAL A 534 -9.38 8.77 -1.46
C VAL A 534 -9.49 8.83 -2.97
N LEU A 535 -8.35 8.97 -3.63
CA LEU A 535 -8.23 8.82 -5.07
C LEU A 535 -7.89 7.37 -5.37
N THR A 536 -8.63 6.73 -6.27
CA THR A 536 -8.28 5.41 -6.83
C THR A 536 -8.30 5.46 -8.35
N GLY A 537 -7.54 4.58 -9.00
CA GLY A 537 -7.52 4.44 -10.46
C GLY A 537 -6.42 3.50 -10.91
N VAL A 538 -6.00 3.63 -12.16
CA VAL A 538 -4.78 3.00 -12.68
C VAL A 538 -3.73 4.05 -13.02
N ASP A 539 -2.47 3.70 -12.88
CA ASP A 539 -1.35 4.49 -13.40
C ASP A 539 -1.29 4.38 -14.95
N PRO A 540 -0.45 5.18 -15.63
CA PRO A 540 -0.30 5.10 -17.09
C PRO A 540 0.22 3.76 -17.61
N ASP A 541 0.85 2.93 -16.76
CA ASP A 541 1.44 1.64 -17.10
C ASP A 541 0.47 0.46 -16.83
N GLY A 542 -0.68 0.75 -16.21
CA GLY A 542 -1.80 -0.18 -15.97
C GLY A 542 -1.89 -0.72 -14.53
N GLY A 543 -0.99 -0.32 -13.63
CA GLY A 543 -1.00 -0.72 -12.23
C GLY A 543 -2.12 -0.06 -11.43
N PRO A 544 -2.81 -0.77 -10.51
CA PRO A 544 -3.79 -0.14 -9.63
C PRO A 544 -3.08 0.76 -8.60
N VAL A 545 -3.55 2.00 -8.49
CA VAL A 545 -2.99 3.01 -7.58
C VAL A 545 -4.10 3.70 -6.79
N GLY A 546 -3.78 4.06 -5.56
CA GLY A 546 -4.62 4.93 -4.75
C GLY A 546 -3.84 5.67 -3.68
N GLU A 547 -4.31 6.87 -3.35
CA GLU A 547 -3.74 7.72 -2.32
C GLU A 547 -4.82 8.52 -1.59
N VAL A 548 -4.52 8.94 -0.36
CA VAL A 548 -5.41 9.75 0.46
C VAL A 548 -5.02 11.21 0.29
N VAL A 549 -5.99 12.08 -0.02
CA VAL A 549 -5.79 13.52 -0.16
C VAL A 549 -6.79 14.28 0.72
N THR A 550 -6.46 15.51 1.10
CA THR A 550 -7.35 16.35 1.93
C THR A 550 -7.76 17.59 1.16
N VAL A 551 -9.05 17.93 1.21
CA VAL A 551 -9.59 19.16 0.63
C VAL A 551 -9.01 20.37 1.37
N LEU A 552 -8.34 21.27 0.66
CA LEU A 552 -7.99 22.60 1.16
C LEU A 552 -9.20 23.54 1.07
N ARG A 553 -9.86 23.56 -0.10
CA ARG A 553 -11.09 24.32 -0.34
C ARG A 553 -11.81 23.82 -1.59
N VAL A 554 -13.10 24.10 -1.67
CA VAL A 554 -13.91 23.94 -2.88
C VAL A 554 -14.00 25.32 -3.55
N ARG A 555 -13.59 25.46 -4.82
CA ARG A 555 -13.65 26.74 -5.55
C ARG A 555 -15.04 27.00 -6.12
N ASP A 556 -15.63 25.95 -6.67
CA ASP A 556 -16.94 25.89 -7.29
C ASP A 556 -17.46 24.44 -7.17
N ALA A 557 -18.66 24.14 -7.68
CA ALA A 557 -19.27 22.82 -7.51
C ALA A 557 -18.48 21.65 -8.12
N THR A 558 -17.55 21.89 -9.04
CA THR A 558 -16.72 20.88 -9.72
C THR A 558 -15.22 21.02 -9.48
N THR A 559 -14.72 22.16 -9.01
CA THR A 559 -13.27 22.40 -8.83
C THR A 559 -12.86 22.39 -7.35
N VAL A 560 -11.93 21.50 -6.99
CA VAL A 560 -11.47 21.28 -5.61
C VAL A 560 -9.96 21.49 -5.53
N ASP A 561 -9.51 22.34 -4.60
CA ASP A 561 -8.10 22.43 -4.23
C ASP A 561 -7.78 21.49 -3.06
N LEU A 562 -6.61 20.89 -3.12
CA LEU A 562 -6.03 19.95 -2.15
C LEU A 562 -4.99 20.65 -1.28
N THR A 563 -4.72 20.10 -0.09
CA THR A 563 -3.68 20.62 0.82
C THR A 563 -2.25 20.36 0.33
N ALA A 564 -2.07 19.42 -0.60
CA ALA A 564 -0.80 19.05 -1.21
C ALA A 564 -1.04 18.55 -2.65
N ASN A 565 0.02 18.49 -3.45
CA ASN A 565 -0.03 17.87 -4.78
C ASN A 565 -0.26 16.36 -4.66
N VAL A 566 -1.02 15.78 -5.59
CA VAL A 566 -1.08 14.32 -5.77
C VAL A 566 0.32 13.76 -6.05
N THR A 567 0.67 12.69 -5.34
CA THR A 567 1.99 12.05 -5.37
C THR A 567 2.07 10.94 -6.41
N ARG A 568 0.95 10.28 -6.72
CA ARG A 568 0.88 9.24 -7.76
C ARG A 568 0.54 9.85 -9.12
N ARG A 569 0.76 9.05 -10.17
CA ARG A 569 0.34 9.35 -11.55
C ARG A 569 -0.87 8.49 -11.87
N TYR A 570 -1.92 9.07 -12.43
CA TYR A 570 -3.14 8.34 -12.82
C TYR A 570 -3.48 8.60 -14.29
N ARG A 571 -4.02 7.57 -14.94
CA ARG A 571 -4.77 7.72 -16.20
C ARG A 571 -6.10 8.42 -15.88
N ARG A 572 -6.32 9.62 -16.44
CA ARG A 572 -7.33 10.59 -15.96
C ARG A 572 -8.78 10.05 -15.93
N ASP A 573 -9.13 9.22 -16.91
CA ASP A 573 -10.43 8.54 -17.06
C ASP A 573 -10.67 7.43 -16.02
N SER A 574 -9.61 6.81 -15.53
CA SER A 574 -9.68 5.77 -14.51
C SER A 574 -9.92 6.31 -13.10
N VAL A 575 -9.66 7.61 -12.86
CA VAL A 575 -9.71 8.18 -11.52
C VAL A 575 -11.14 8.14 -10.97
N ARG A 576 -11.26 7.73 -9.71
CA ARG A 576 -12.44 7.88 -8.86
C ARG A 576 -12.04 8.63 -7.60
N VAL A 577 -12.81 9.66 -7.27
CA VAL A 577 -12.70 10.44 -6.04
C VAL A 577 -13.78 9.95 -5.08
N LEU A 578 -13.36 9.33 -3.98
CA LEU A 578 -14.23 8.77 -2.96
C LEU A 578 -14.30 9.74 -1.77
N GLY A 579 -15.49 10.30 -1.49
CA GLY A 579 -15.70 11.28 -0.42
C GLY A 579 -16.35 10.72 0.85
N ASN A 580 -16.95 9.52 0.76
CA ASN A 580 -17.49 8.77 1.90
C ASN A 580 -16.41 7.91 2.56
N VAL A 581 -15.33 8.54 3.01
CA VAL A 581 -14.16 7.84 3.58
C VAL A 581 -13.92 8.22 5.04
N THR A 582 -13.53 7.25 5.86
CA THR A 582 -13.14 7.46 7.27
C THR A 582 -11.95 6.55 7.63
N PRO A 583 -11.04 6.97 8.52
CA PRO A 583 -9.96 6.11 8.97
C PRO A 583 -10.52 4.92 9.79
N ALA A 584 -9.90 3.77 9.60
CA ALA A 584 -10.20 2.54 10.34
C ALA A 584 -8.91 1.83 10.76
N THR A 585 -9.02 1.00 11.78
CA THR A 585 -7.87 0.25 12.33
C THR A 585 -8.27 -1.18 12.68
N HIS A 586 -7.33 -2.12 12.61
CA HIS A 586 -7.59 -3.52 12.96
C HIS A 586 -7.94 -3.69 14.45
N GLY A 587 -8.83 -4.65 14.75
CA GLY A 587 -9.23 -5.04 16.09
C GLY A 587 -10.72 -4.82 16.36
N GLU A 588 -11.28 -5.64 17.25
CA GLU A 588 -12.70 -5.63 17.62
C GLU A 588 -12.88 -5.08 19.05
N SER A 589 -13.82 -4.16 19.23
CA SER A 589 -14.12 -3.53 20.52
C SER A 589 -14.77 -4.49 21.51
N ARG A 590 -14.24 -4.48 22.74
CA ARG A 590 -14.68 -5.29 23.88
C ARG A 590 -15.02 -4.36 25.05
N ALA A 591 -16.07 -4.70 25.77
CA ALA A 591 -16.40 -4.12 27.06
C ALA A 591 -16.73 -5.26 28.03
N GLU A 592 -16.05 -5.32 29.17
CA GLU A 592 -16.25 -6.39 30.15
C GLU A 592 -16.05 -5.95 31.60
N VAL A 593 -16.75 -6.63 32.49
CA VAL A 593 -16.48 -6.58 33.94
C VAL A 593 -15.26 -7.47 34.20
N LEU A 594 -14.20 -6.86 34.73
CA LEU A 594 -13.00 -7.57 35.21
C LEU A 594 -13.23 -8.21 36.58
N GLY A 595 -13.98 -7.53 37.46
CA GLY A 595 -14.40 -8.08 38.75
C GLY A 595 -14.73 -7.03 39.80
N SER A 596 -14.62 -7.45 41.06
CA SER A 596 -14.97 -6.67 42.25
C SER A 596 -13.72 -6.13 42.97
N GLY A 597 -13.74 -4.86 43.36
CA GLY A 597 -12.68 -4.24 44.18
C GLY A 597 -12.79 -4.58 45.67
N ASP A 598 -11.66 -4.60 46.37
CA ASP A 598 -11.57 -4.74 47.84
C ASP A 598 -10.44 -3.84 48.38
N ALA A 599 -10.81 -2.79 49.13
CA ALA A 599 -9.87 -1.81 49.67
C ALA A 599 -8.86 -2.37 50.68
N ARG A 600 -9.04 -3.61 51.15
CA ARG A 600 -8.08 -4.29 52.02
C ARG A 600 -6.94 -4.92 51.22
N GLN A 601 -7.15 -5.24 49.95
CA GLN A 601 -6.16 -5.91 49.10
C GLN A 601 -5.13 -4.93 48.56
N ALA A 602 -3.86 -5.33 48.61
CA ALA A 602 -2.74 -4.62 48.00
C ALA A 602 -2.41 -5.25 46.64
N PHE A 603 -2.14 -4.42 45.63
CA PHE A 603 -1.87 -4.85 44.26
C PHE A 603 -2.91 -5.85 43.69
N PRO A 604 -4.23 -5.58 43.79
CA PRO A 604 -5.23 -6.47 43.20
C PRO A 604 -5.03 -6.56 41.68
N ARG A 605 -5.22 -7.76 41.13
CA ARG A 605 -4.92 -8.10 39.74
C ARG A 605 -6.13 -8.71 39.04
N PHE A 606 -6.29 -8.35 37.78
CA PHE A 606 -7.36 -8.84 36.93
C PHE A 606 -6.82 -9.14 35.53
N THR A 607 -7.35 -10.17 34.88
CA THR A 607 -6.96 -10.57 33.52
C THR A 607 -8.04 -10.17 32.52
N LEU A 608 -7.65 -9.63 31.38
CA LEU A 608 -8.56 -9.44 30.24
C LEU A 608 -8.95 -10.81 29.68
N ARG A 609 -10.23 -11.04 29.34
CA ARG A 609 -10.70 -12.33 28.81
C ARG A 609 -10.36 -12.53 27.33
N HIS A 610 -10.20 -11.45 26.58
CA HIS A 610 -9.85 -11.49 25.17
C HIS A 610 -8.40 -11.03 24.96
N ALA A 611 -7.60 -11.89 24.34
CA ALA A 611 -6.26 -11.60 23.87
C ALA A 611 -6.20 -11.77 22.34
N PRO A 612 -5.26 -11.11 21.63
CA PRO A 612 -4.30 -10.11 22.12
C PRO A 612 -4.91 -8.70 22.24
N LEU A 613 -4.46 -7.92 23.24
CA LEU A 613 -4.83 -6.51 23.40
C LEU A 613 -4.29 -5.65 22.25
N THR A 614 -5.19 -4.97 21.55
CA THR A 614 -4.88 -4.05 20.46
C THR A 614 -4.07 -2.86 20.94
N HIS A 615 -2.95 -2.61 20.26
CA HIS A 615 -2.18 -1.38 20.35
C HIS A 615 -2.24 -0.66 19.00
N VAL A 616 -2.38 0.66 19.04
CA VAL A 616 -2.39 1.53 17.85
C VAL A 616 -1.08 2.33 17.78
N PRO A 617 -0.65 2.77 16.58
CA PRO A 617 0.49 3.67 16.43
C PRO A 617 0.31 4.94 17.29
N ALA A 618 1.40 5.43 17.89
CA ALA A 618 1.41 6.68 18.64
C ALA A 618 2.83 7.25 18.78
N ALA A 619 2.93 8.58 18.89
CA ALA A 619 4.15 9.31 19.23
C ALA A 619 4.58 9.13 20.72
N THR A 620 4.77 7.88 21.15
CA THR A 620 5.30 7.46 22.45
C THR A 620 6.70 6.87 22.27
N ALA A 621 7.47 6.70 23.36
CA ALA A 621 8.79 6.06 23.29
C ALA A 621 8.76 4.60 22.76
N SER A 622 7.62 3.92 22.81
CA SER A 622 7.40 2.58 22.25
C SER A 622 6.79 2.59 20.84
N GLY A 623 6.51 3.77 20.27
CA GLY A 623 5.80 3.95 19.00
C GLY A 623 4.35 3.46 18.97
N SER A 624 3.78 3.14 20.14
CA SER A 624 2.46 2.53 20.25
C SER A 624 1.78 2.90 21.56
N ARG A 625 0.45 2.82 21.56
CA ARG A 625 -0.41 3.02 22.72
C ARG A 625 -1.48 1.94 22.75
N THR A 626 -1.71 1.39 23.94
CA THR A 626 -2.77 0.40 24.19
C THR A 626 -4.16 1.04 24.04
N THR A 627 -5.12 0.26 23.58
CA THR A 627 -6.54 0.66 23.50
C THR A 627 -7.29 0.52 24.82
N LEU A 628 -6.65 -0.01 25.87
CA LEU A 628 -7.25 -0.24 27.16
C LEU A 628 -7.64 1.07 27.86
N ALA A 629 -8.86 1.09 28.37
CA ALA A 629 -9.32 1.99 29.39
C ALA A 629 -9.99 1.16 30.49
N VAL A 630 -9.77 1.57 31.75
CA VAL A 630 -10.32 0.88 32.91
C VAL A 630 -11.05 1.91 33.77
N TRP A 631 -12.25 1.55 34.22
CA TRP A 631 -13.09 2.31 35.10
C TRP A 631 -13.30 1.55 36.40
N VAL A 632 -13.36 2.28 37.51
CA VAL A 632 -13.77 1.75 38.81
C VAL A 632 -14.83 2.68 39.38
N ASP A 633 -16.00 2.14 39.71
CA ASP A 633 -17.19 2.92 40.09
C ASP A 633 -17.53 4.01 39.06
N GLY A 634 -17.38 3.71 37.76
CA GLY A 634 -17.60 4.66 36.66
C GLY A 634 -16.50 5.73 36.49
N VAL A 635 -15.51 5.80 37.38
CA VAL A 635 -14.38 6.75 37.29
C VAL A 635 -13.25 6.10 36.48
N ARG A 636 -12.73 6.79 35.45
CA ARG A 636 -11.59 6.31 34.66
C ARG A 636 -10.29 6.35 35.48
N TRP A 637 -9.52 5.27 35.44
CA TRP A 637 -8.16 5.18 35.99
C TRP A 637 -7.12 5.35 34.87
N GLN A 638 -5.92 5.78 35.22
CA GLN A 638 -4.84 6.06 34.28
C GLN A 638 -3.83 4.91 34.21
N GLU A 639 -3.47 4.47 33.00
CA GLU A 639 -2.37 3.53 32.81
C GLU A 639 -1.01 4.21 33.05
N VAL A 640 -0.11 3.54 33.79
CA VAL A 640 1.26 3.98 34.03
C VAL A 640 2.27 2.84 33.77
N PRO A 641 3.49 3.14 33.27
CA PRO A 641 4.52 2.13 33.04
C PRO A 641 4.97 1.41 34.31
N ALA A 642 4.90 2.09 35.45
CA ALA A 642 5.18 1.52 36.77
C ALA A 642 4.37 2.24 37.86
N LEU A 643 3.96 1.48 38.87
CA LEU A 643 3.32 1.99 40.09
C LEU A 643 4.31 2.70 41.02
N LEU A 644 5.60 2.34 40.94
CA LEU A 644 6.66 2.96 41.72
C LEU A 644 6.76 4.47 41.42
N GLY A 645 6.77 5.30 42.46
CA GLY A 645 6.80 6.76 42.35
C GLY A 645 5.42 7.42 42.19
N GLN A 646 4.34 6.64 42.06
CA GLN A 646 2.97 7.16 42.05
C GLN A 646 2.50 7.48 43.46
N ALA A 647 1.70 8.54 43.63
CA ALA A 647 1.21 8.95 44.93
C ALA A 647 0.23 7.91 45.54
N PRO A 648 0.14 7.77 46.88
CA PRO A 648 -0.80 6.88 47.57
C PRO A 648 -2.28 6.98 47.15
N THR A 649 -2.69 8.14 46.62
CA THR A 649 -4.06 8.45 46.19
C THR A 649 -4.24 8.46 44.67
N ALA A 650 -3.18 8.21 43.89
CA ALA A 650 -3.24 8.25 42.44
C ALA A 650 -4.09 7.09 41.88
N ARG A 651 -5.12 7.39 41.09
CA ARG A 651 -6.00 6.41 40.44
C ARG A 651 -5.31 5.79 39.22
N VAL A 652 -4.30 4.95 39.48
CA VAL A 652 -3.41 4.39 38.47
C VAL A 652 -3.43 2.86 38.45
N TYR A 653 -3.20 2.29 37.27
CA TYR A 653 -2.93 0.87 37.07
C TYR A 653 -1.73 0.67 36.14
N THR A 654 -1.11 -0.51 36.19
CA THR A 654 -0.08 -0.93 35.25
C THR A 654 -0.49 -2.23 34.56
N VAL A 655 0.02 -2.45 33.36
CA VAL A 655 -0.36 -3.56 32.47
C VAL A 655 0.84 -4.45 32.21
N ARG A 656 0.65 -5.77 32.25
CA ARG A 656 1.67 -6.77 31.90
C ARG A 656 1.12 -7.83 30.98
N ARG A 657 1.93 -8.27 30.01
CA ARG A 657 1.56 -9.30 29.02
C ARG A 657 2.31 -10.60 29.26
N ALA A 658 1.62 -11.72 29.38
CA ALA A 658 2.26 -13.04 29.36
C ALA A 658 2.74 -13.38 27.94
N ASP A 659 3.49 -14.47 27.80
CA ASP A 659 4.03 -14.95 26.53
C ASP A 659 2.94 -15.48 25.58
N ASP A 660 1.88 -16.07 26.14
CA ASP A 660 0.61 -16.41 25.49
C ASP A 660 -0.25 -15.19 25.06
N GLY A 661 0.16 -13.97 25.42
CA GLY A 661 -0.56 -12.73 25.12
C GLY A 661 -1.64 -12.34 26.13
N VAL A 662 -1.89 -13.12 27.18
CA VAL A 662 -2.83 -12.78 28.25
C VAL A 662 -2.38 -11.50 28.96
N VAL A 663 -3.32 -10.59 29.18
CA VAL A 663 -3.04 -9.27 29.74
C VAL A 663 -3.53 -9.20 31.18
N THR A 664 -2.63 -8.86 32.09
CA THR A 664 -2.92 -8.64 33.51
C THR A 664 -2.83 -7.15 33.86
N VAL A 665 -3.94 -6.59 34.34
CA VAL A 665 -4.02 -5.26 34.96
C VAL A 665 -3.69 -5.39 36.44
N THR A 666 -2.83 -4.52 36.97
CA THR A 666 -2.46 -4.47 38.40
C THR A 666 -2.63 -3.05 38.93
N PHE A 667 -3.36 -2.90 40.03
CA PHE A 667 -3.60 -1.61 40.71
C PHE A 667 -2.62 -1.35 41.86
N GLY A 668 -2.73 -0.19 42.51
CA GLY A 668 -1.88 0.20 43.64
C GLY A 668 -2.14 -0.57 44.95
N ASP A 669 -1.27 -0.32 45.93
CA ASP A 669 -1.29 -0.88 47.29
C ASP A 669 -1.65 0.14 48.38
N GLY A 670 -1.97 1.38 47.99
CA GLY A 670 -2.18 2.50 48.90
C GLY A 670 -0.89 3.20 49.34
N LEU A 671 0.27 2.85 48.76
CA LEU A 671 1.54 3.57 48.90
C LEU A 671 2.07 4.01 47.53
N THR A 672 1.96 3.13 46.54
CA THR A 672 2.40 3.25 45.15
C THR A 672 1.18 3.26 44.21
N GLY A 673 0.34 4.28 44.36
CA GLY A 673 -1.00 4.33 43.76
C GLY A 673 -2.11 3.88 44.72
N ALA A 674 -3.34 4.33 44.42
CA ALA A 674 -4.53 4.05 45.20
C ALA A 674 -4.90 2.56 45.18
N ARG A 675 -5.45 2.10 46.31
CA ARG A 675 -6.20 0.83 46.36
C ARG A 675 -7.55 0.99 45.66
N LEU A 676 -8.09 -0.12 45.19
CA LEU A 676 -9.46 -0.15 44.70
C LEU A 676 -10.46 0.13 45.83
N PRO A 677 -11.48 0.97 45.63
CA PRO A 677 -12.64 0.99 46.51
C PRO A 677 -13.32 -0.38 46.55
N THR A 678 -13.88 -0.75 47.71
CA THR A 678 -14.65 -1.98 47.84
C THR A 678 -15.99 -1.83 47.14
N GLY A 679 -16.25 -2.68 46.15
CA GLY A 679 -17.49 -2.66 45.38
C GLY A 679 -17.67 -3.97 44.64
N ARG A 680 -18.91 -4.24 44.18
CA ARG A 680 -19.26 -5.44 43.44
C ARG A 680 -19.26 -5.15 41.95
N ASP A 681 -18.53 -5.97 41.20
CA ASP A 681 -18.47 -5.94 39.73
C ASP A 681 -18.15 -4.55 39.15
N ASN A 682 -17.44 -3.75 39.96
CA ASN A 682 -17.22 -2.32 39.74
C ASN A 682 -15.97 -2.00 38.93
N VAL A 683 -15.09 -2.98 38.69
CA VAL A 683 -13.92 -2.83 37.82
C VAL A 683 -14.31 -3.25 36.41
N VAL A 684 -14.44 -2.27 35.52
CA VAL A 684 -14.86 -2.45 34.12
C VAL A 684 -13.73 -2.04 33.19
N ALA A 685 -13.48 -2.83 32.15
CA ALA A 685 -12.53 -2.49 31.09
C ALA A 685 -13.23 -2.36 29.75
N THR A 686 -12.79 -1.41 28.93
CA THR A 686 -13.01 -1.45 27.49
C THR A 686 -11.67 -1.37 26.78
N TYR A 687 -11.54 -2.13 25.70
CA TYR A 687 -10.32 -2.28 24.93
C TYR A 687 -10.68 -2.88 23.57
N ARG A 688 -9.69 -3.04 22.69
CA ARG A 688 -9.87 -3.76 21.43
C ARG A 688 -9.02 -5.03 21.43
N SER A 689 -9.53 -6.08 20.78
CA SER A 689 -8.83 -7.37 20.62
C SER A 689 -8.46 -7.59 19.15
N GLY A 690 -7.18 -7.85 18.87
CA GLY A 690 -6.65 -8.06 17.52
C GLY A 690 -5.42 -7.17 17.21
N VAL A 691 -4.32 -7.80 16.81
CA VAL A 691 -3.06 -7.18 16.34
C VAL A 691 -2.40 -8.11 15.32
N GLY A 692 -1.28 -7.68 14.74
CA GLY A 692 -0.41 -8.55 13.96
C GLY A 692 -0.62 -8.45 12.46
N ARG A 693 0.34 -8.98 11.71
CA ARG A 693 0.54 -8.68 10.29
C ARG A 693 -0.38 -9.44 9.35
N SER A 694 -1.18 -10.37 9.88
CA SER A 694 -2.36 -10.91 9.16
C SER A 694 -3.37 -9.83 8.77
N ALA A 695 -3.33 -8.66 9.42
CA ALA A 695 -4.16 -7.50 9.12
C ALA A 695 -3.56 -6.52 8.11
N ASP A 696 -2.33 -6.73 7.62
CA ASP A 696 -1.83 -5.99 6.45
C ASP A 696 -2.52 -6.57 5.20
N LEU A 697 -3.45 -5.81 4.60
CA LEU A 697 -4.34 -6.26 3.53
C LEU A 697 -4.20 -5.40 2.28
N ALA A 698 -4.25 -6.02 1.11
CA ALA A 698 -4.37 -5.31 -0.17
C ALA A 698 -5.66 -4.45 -0.24
N PRO A 699 -5.73 -3.46 -1.15
CA PRO A 699 -6.98 -2.77 -1.49
C PRO A 699 -8.10 -3.77 -1.86
N GLY A 700 -9.35 -3.42 -1.54
CA GLY A 700 -10.54 -4.19 -1.91
C GLY A 700 -10.71 -5.53 -1.19
N ARG A 701 -10.03 -5.75 -0.05
CA ARG A 701 -10.16 -6.98 0.76
C ARG A 701 -11.21 -6.88 1.87
N LEU A 702 -11.46 -5.68 2.40
CA LEU A 702 -12.41 -5.38 3.47
C LEU A 702 -13.79 -5.03 2.90
N THR A 703 -14.54 -6.04 2.43
CA THR A 703 -15.80 -5.85 1.69
C THR A 703 -17.08 -6.27 2.45
N ILE A 704 -16.96 -6.90 3.62
CA ILE A 704 -18.12 -7.41 4.37
C ILE A 704 -18.50 -6.41 5.48
N PRO A 705 -19.61 -5.65 5.37
CA PRO A 705 -20.09 -4.81 6.46
C PRO A 705 -20.76 -5.67 7.54
N LEU A 706 -20.16 -5.69 8.73
CA LEU A 706 -20.72 -6.31 9.94
C LEU A 706 -21.69 -5.35 10.63
N SER A 707 -21.35 -4.05 10.68
CA SER A 707 -22.30 -2.99 11.06
C SER A 707 -23.08 -2.52 9.83
N ARG A 708 -24.42 -2.54 9.89
CA ARG A 708 -25.30 -2.19 8.77
C ARG A 708 -26.28 -1.06 9.15
N PRO A 709 -25.83 0.20 9.26
CA PRO A 709 -26.73 1.34 9.37
C PRO A 709 -27.65 1.42 8.13
N LEU A 710 -28.87 1.92 8.32
CA LEU A 710 -29.88 1.99 7.27
C LEU A 710 -29.38 2.87 6.10
N GLY A 711 -29.45 2.35 4.87
CA GLY A 711 -28.96 3.02 3.67
C GLY A 711 -27.51 2.71 3.28
N LEU A 712 -26.77 1.93 4.08
CA LEU A 712 -25.47 1.37 3.67
C LEU A 712 -25.65 0.22 2.67
N VAL A 713 -24.95 0.30 1.54
CA VAL A 713 -24.92 -0.76 0.51
C VAL A 713 -23.63 -1.57 0.59
N GLU A 714 -22.48 -0.90 0.61
CA GLU A 714 -21.17 -1.53 0.51
C GLU A 714 -20.13 -0.81 1.38
N VAL A 715 -19.14 -1.56 1.86
CA VAL A 715 -17.91 -1.03 2.44
C VAL A 715 -16.72 -1.58 1.66
N GLY A 716 -15.65 -0.80 1.53
CA GLY A 716 -14.40 -1.24 0.89
C GLY A 716 -13.18 -0.55 1.51
N ASN A 717 -11.98 -1.10 1.30
CA ASN A 717 -10.73 -0.39 1.58
C ASN A 717 -10.04 0.02 0.26
N PRO A 718 -10.18 1.28 -0.20
CA PRO A 718 -9.60 1.73 -1.47
C PRO A 718 -8.06 1.85 -1.45
N VAL A 719 -7.47 1.93 -0.26
CA VAL A 719 -6.02 1.88 0.00
C VAL A 719 -5.69 0.61 0.79
N PRO A 720 -4.45 0.10 0.77
CA PRO A 720 -4.08 -1.04 1.59
C PRO A 720 -4.34 -0.77 3.08
N ALA A 721 -4.62 -1.84 3.83
CA ALA A 721 -4.40 -1.82 5.28
C ALA A 721 -2.93 -2.13 5.53
N ALA A 722 -2.26 -1.26 6.28
CA ALA A 722 -0.81 -1.33 6.45
C ALA A 722 -0.38 -0.82 7.84
N GLY A 723 0.84 -1.19 8.22
CA GLY A 723 1.49 -0.73 9.44
C GLY A 723 1.19 -1.61 10.66
N ALA A 724 0.68 -2.83 10.48
CA ALA A 724 0.75 -3.81 11.54
C ALA A 724 2.20 -4.18 11.88
N ASP A 725 2.44 -4.59 13.12
CA ASP A 725 3.67 -5.25 13.56
C ASP A 725 3.25 -6.45 14.42
N ASP A 726 4.04 -7.51 14.43
CA ASP A 726 3.75 -8.69 15.25
C ASP A 726 4.34 -8.52 16.67
N PRO A 727 3.79 -9.20 17.69
CA PRO A 727 4.40 -9.23 19.02
C PRO A 727 5.86 -9.69 18.94
N GLU A 728 6.76 -8.93 19.55
CA GLU A 728 8.19 -9.08 19.33
C GLU A 728 8.71 -10.52 19.57
N GLY A 729 9.43 -11.07 18.59
CA GLY A 729 10.04 -12.41 18.64
C GLY A 729 11.31 -12.47 19.51
N VAL A 730 11.70 -13.69 19.88
CA VAL A 730 12.87 -13.97 20.75
C VAL A 730 14.16 -13.32 20.26
N ASP A 731 14.52 -13.52 18.99
CA ASP A 731 15.78 -13.00 18.45
C ASP A 731 15.82 -11.47 18.40
N ARG A 732 14.67 -10.83 18.16
CA ARG A 732 14.54 -9.38 18.15
C ARG A 732 14.58 -8.82 19.58
N ALA A 733 13.90 -9.45 20.53
CA ALA A 733 14.01 -9.11 21.96
C ALA A 733 15.44 -9.28 22.51
N ARG A 734 16.16 -10.32 22.09
CA ARG A 734 17.57 -10.57 22.43
C ARG A 734 18.49 -9.43 21.97
N ARG A 735 18.22 -8.82 20.81
CA ARG A 735 18.93 -7.64 20.29
C ARG A 735 18.48 -6.34 20.97
N ASN A 736 17.18 -6.17 21.19
CA ASN A 736 16.57 -4.91 21.62
C ASN A 736 16.59 -4.66 23.13
N ALA A 737 16.34 -5.67 23.97
CA ALA A 737 16.23 -5.48 25.42
C ALA A 737 17.48 -4.86 26.09
N PRO A 738 18.73 -5.21 25.70
CA PRO A 738 19.93 -4.57 26.24
C PRO A 738 20.06 -3.08 25.90
N LEU A 739 19.39 -2.60 24.84
CA LEU A 739 19.53 -1.23 24.34
C LEU A 739 18.86 -0.21 25.27
N ALA A 740 17.72 -0.58 25.88
CA ALA A 740 17.01 0.28 26.83
C ALA A 740 17.87 0.65 28.07
N VAL A 741 18.73 -0.27 28.51
CA VAL A 741 19.68 -0.04 29.62
C VAL A 741 20.86 0.82 29.19
N ARG A 742 21.25 0.78 27.91
CA ARG A 742 22.35 1.60 27.37
C ARG A 742 21.97 3.08 27.24
N THR A 743 20.76 3.37 26.81
CA THR A 743 20.29 4.74 26.55
C THR A 743 19.75 5.44 27.81
N LEU A 744 19.27 4.68 28.81
CA LEU A 744 18.66 5.22 30.04
C LEU A 744 17.54 6.26 29.75
N GLY A 745 16.81 6.08 28.65
CA GLY A 745 15.74 6.98 28.21
C GLY A 745 16.21 8.30 27.58
N ARG A 746 17.49 8.42 27.21
CA ARG A 746 18.05 9.59 26.50
C ARG A 746 18.67 9.18 25.16
N VAL A 747 18.52 10.04 24.17
CA VAL A 747 19.07 9.84 22.82
C VAL A 747 20.17 10.87 22.58
N VAL A 748 21.43 10.42 22.55
CA VAL A 748 22.62 11.30 22.45
C VAL A 748 23.53 10.86 21.30
N SER A 749 23.96 9.60 21.28
CA SER A 749 24.85 9.04 20.26
C SER A 749 24.10 8.65 18.98
N LEU A 750 24.83 8.45 17.87
CA LEU A 750 24.23 7.87 16.65
C LEU A 750 23.65 6.47 16.89
N ALA A 751 24.29 5.67 17.74
CA ALA A 751 23.75 4.37 18.13
C ALA A 751 22.41 4.53 18.86
N ASP A 752 22.29 5.49 19.78
CA ASP A 752 21.05 5.74 20.52
C ASP A 752 19.90 6.15 19.59
N HIS A 753 20.17 6.95 18.55
CA HIS A 753 19.16 7.33 17.55
C HIS A 753 18.66 6.11 16.77
N ALA A 754 19.57 5.23 16.35
CA ALA A 754 19.21 3.99 15.65
C ALA A 754 18.49 2.99 16.59
N ASP A 755 18.93 2.89 17.85
CA ASP A 755 18.37 1.96 18.84
C ASP A 755 16.97 2.39 19.31
N PHE A 756 16.76 3.69 19.54
CA PHE A 756 15.44 4.26 19.81
C PHE A 756 14.48 3.96 18.64
N ALA A 757 14.93 4.20 17.40
CA ALA A 757 14.12 3.93 16.21
C ALA A 757 13.82 2.43 16.02
N ARG A 758 14.76 1.51 16.32
CA ARG A 758 14.53 0.04 16.29
C ARG A 758 13.54 -0.44 17.34
N ALA A 759 13.42 0.28 18.46
CA ALA A 759 12.47 0.02 19.54
C ALA A 759 11.09 0.65 19.28
N PHE A 760 10.97 1.57 18.33
CA PHE A 760 9.71 2.18 17.91
C PHE A 760 8.87 1.17 17.12
N ALA A 761 7.58 1.03 17.45
CA ALA A 761 6.69 0.12 16.73
C ALA A 761 6.44 0.57 15.27
N GLY A 762 6.31 -0.40 14.36
CA GLY A 762 6.21 -0.12 12.92
C GLY A 762 7.55 0.18 12.22
N ILE A 763 8.66 0.24 12.96
CA ILE A 763 10.02 0.20 12.39
C ILE A 763 10.56 -1.22 12.53
N GLY A 764 11.07 -1.82 11.46
CA GLY A 764 11.76 -3.11 11.49
C GLY A 764 13.26 -2.95 11.73
N LYS A 765 13.88 -1.98 11.04
CA LYS A 765 15.32 -1.68 11.16
C LYS A 765 15.60 -0.19 10.99
N ALA A 766 16.57 0.31 11.75
CA ALA A 766 17.10 1.66 11.60
C ALA A 766 18.64 1.69 11.57
N ARG A 767 19.19 2.77 11.02
CA ARG A 767 20.60 3.20 11.11
C ARG A 767 20.65 4.72 11.13
N ALA A 768 21.52 5.30 11.95
CA ALA A 768 21.80 6.73 11.96
C ALA A 768 23.24 6.99 11.49
N ASP A 769 23.39 7.86 10.50
CA ASP A 769 24.68 8.37 10.03
C ASP A 769 24.73 9.89 10.23
N LEU A 770 25.93 10.48 10.35
CA LEU A 770 26.12 11.92 10.47
C LEU A 770 26.47 12.50 9.10
N VAL A 771 25.66 13.43 8.60
CA VAL A 771 25.79 14.00 7.25
C VAL A 771 25.87 15.52 7.33
N TRP A 772 26.64 16.13 6.45
CA TRP A 772 26.72 17.59 6.31
C TRP A 772 25.61 18.12 5.39
N ASP A 773 25.00 19.21 5.82
CA ASP A 773 24.00 19.98 5.08
C ASP A 773 24.49 21.43 4.99
N ASP A 774 25.49 21.63 4.11
CA ASP A 774 26.34 22.81 3.87
C ASP A 774 26.94 23.45 5.12
N ALA A 775 26.12 24.14 5.91
CA ALA A 775 26.55 24.91 7.07
C ALA A 775 26.53 24.11 8.39
N ARG A 776 25.85 22.95 8.45
CA ARG A 776 25.69 22.19 9.70
C ARG A 776 25.66 20.67 9.51
N GLN A 777 26.08 19.95 10.54
CA GLN A 777 25.86 18.51 10.63
C GLN A 777 24.42 18.20 11.04
N LEU A 778 23.85 17.15 10.46
CA LEU A 778 22.57 16.57 10.84
C LEU A 778 22.68 15.05 10.96
N VAL A 779 21.83 14.46 11.80
CA VAL A 779 21.69 13.00 11.90
C VAL A 779 20.68 12.55 10.85
N LEU A 780 21.14 11.72 9.92
CA LEU A 780 20.32 11.12 8.88
C LEU A 780 19.93 9.70 9.31
N LEU A 781 18.67 9.55 9.71
CA LEU A 781 18.12 8.30 10.23
C LEU A 781 17.43 7.53 9.09
N THR A 782 18.09 6.50 8.59
CA THR A 782 17.54 5.54 7.61
C THR A 782 16.65 4.54 8.35
N VAL A 783 15.39 4.40 7.94
CA VAL A 783 14.45 3.41 8.50
C VAL A 783 13.73 2.59 7.43
N ALA A 784 13.38 1.35 7.79
CA ALA A 784 12.40 0.53 7.07
C ALA A 784 11.42 -0.09 8.07
N GLY A 785 10.23 -0.45 7.58
CA GLY A 785 9.24 -1.18 8.35
C GLY A 785 9.62 -2.65 8.57
N PRO A 786 8.72 -3.45 9.17
CA PRO A 786 8.87 -4.89 9.25
C PRO A 786 9.20 -5.52 7.88
N ASP A 787 10.06 -6.54 7.88
CA ASP A 787 10.63 -7.23 6.70
C ASP A 787 11.26 -6.35 5.60
N GLY A 788 11.52 -5.07 5.87
CA GLY A 788 11.99 -4.13 4.85
C GLY A 788 10.87 -3.49 4.04
N ALA A 789 9.64 -3.47 4.55
CA ALA A 789 8.58 -2.63 4.00
C ALA A 789 9.06 -1.17 3.88
N GLU A 790 8.82 -0.56 2.71
CA GLU A 790 9.14 0.84 2.49
C GLU A 790 8.24 1.73 3.36
N ILE A 791 8.79 2.81 3.90
CA ILE A 791 8.05 3.81 4.69
C ILE A 791 8.00 5.11 3.87
N PRO A 792 6.87 5.40 3.18
CA PRO A 792 6.70 6.60 2.36
C PRO A 792 7.03 7.89 3.12
N PRO A 793 7.53 8.96 2.46
CA PRO A 793 7.97 10.20 3.13
C PRO A 793 6.93 10.84 4.05
N ASP A 794 5.66 10.72 3.69
CA ASP A 794 4.43 11.24 4.31
C ASP A 794 3.81 10.31 5.37
N ALA A 795 4.31 9.07 5.52
CA ALA A 795 3.73 8.09 6.42
C ALA A 795 3.77 8.56 7.89
N ALA A 796 2.62 8.52 8.57
CA ALA A 796 2.45 9.02 9.94
C ALA A 796 3.47 8.48 10.95
N VAL A 797 3.93 7.24 10.78
CA VAL A 797 4.97 6.60 11.62
C VAL A 797 6.27 7.42 11.68
N ARG A 798 6.63 8.16 10.61
CA ARG A 798 7.82 9.05 10.59
C ARG A 798 7.61 10.29 11.45
N ALA A 799 6.44 10.91 11.35
CA ALA A 799 6.10 12.08 12.16
C ALA A 799 5.98 11.70 13.65
N ASP A 800 5.43 10.53 13.95
CA ASP A 800 5.33 10.01 15.31
C ASP A 800 6.70 9.62 15.88
N LEU A 801 7.56 8.97 15.08
CA LEU A 801 8.94 8.66 15.46
C LEU A 801 9.76 9.94 15.69
N LEU A 802 9.63 10.95 14.82
CA LEU A 802 10.33 12.22 15.00
C LEU A 802 9.88 12.93 16.29
N ARG A 803 8.58 13.01 16.56
CA ARG A 803 8.04 13.60 17.80
C ARG A 803 8.50 12.85 19.06
N ALA A 804 8.54 11.51 19.00
CA ALA A 804 9.04 10.70 20.11
C ALA A 804 10.56 10.85 20.33
N LEU A 805 11.34 10.92 19.24
CA LEU A 805 12.77 11.22 19.27
C LEU A 805 13.02 12.62 19.86
N ASP A 806 12.30 13.64 19.40
CA ASP A 806 12.40 15.02 19.88
C ASP A 806 12.15 15.15 21.39
N ALA A 807 11.27 14.32 21.95
CA ALA A 807 11.01 14.25 23.39
C ALA A 807 12.12 13.56 24.21
N ALA A 808 12.97 12.74 23.58
CA ALA A 808 14.02 11.95 24.24
C ALA A 808 15.46 12.43 23.94
N ARG A 809 15.65 13.27 22.93
CA ARG A 809 16.94 13.80 22.47
C ARG A 809 17.14 15.27 22.85
N GLN A 810 18.34 15.80 22.64
CA GLN A 810 18.57 17.24 22.69
C GLN A 810 18.17 17.90 21.35
N PRO A 811 17.26 18.90 21.33
CA PRO A 811 16.73 19.47 20.07
C PRO A 811 17.75 20.14 19.15
N ALA A 812 18.94 20.51 19.67
CA ALA A 812 19.93 21.32 18.97
C ALA A 812 20.57 20.66 17.74
N VAL A 813 20.59 19.32 17.67
CA VAL A 813 21.10 18.58 16.51
C VAL A 813 19.95 18.31 15.54
N PRO A 814 19.96 18.77 14.28
CA PRO A 814 18.88 18.44 13.35
C PRO A 814 18.86 16.93 13.06
N VAL A 815 17.66 16.34 13.03
CA VAL A 815 17.44 14.94 12.61
C VAL A 815 16.55 14.95 11.37
N ARG A 816 16.93 14.21 10.32
CA ARG A 816 16.06 13.93 9.17
C ARG A 816 15.85 12.42 9.05
N ILE A 817 14.60 12.00 8.88
CA ILE A 817 14.24 10.59 8.72
C ILE A 817 14.06 10.29 7.23
N LEU A 818 14.82 9.33 6.72
CA LEU A 818 14.70 8.79 5.37
C LEU A 818 14.11 7.37 5.41
N GLY A 819 13.55 6.93 4.29
CA GLY A 819 13.22 5.52 4.08
C GLY A 819 14.52 4.71 3.93
N HIS A 820 14.49 3.65 3.14
CA HIS A 820 15.69 2.88 2.83
C HIS A 820 15.82 2.63 1.32
N HIS A 821 17.04 2.37 0.87
CA HIS A 821 17.31 2.00 -0.50
C HIS A 821 17.66 0.50 -0.56
N ARG A 822 16.65 -0.33 -0.91
CA ARG A 822 16.84 -1.76 -1.11
C ARG A 822 17.54 -2.01 -2.45
N ARG A 823 18.67 -2.71 -2.40
CA ARG A 823 19.39 -3.19 -3.59
C ARG A 823 19.40 -4.71 -3.56
N ARG A 824 19.08 -5.34 -4.71
CA ARG A 824 18.94 -6.79 -4.82
C ARG A 824 20.27 -7.42 -5.26
N VAL A 825 20.62 -8.55 -4.67
CA VAL A 825 21.87 -9.26 -4.91
C VAL A 825 21.58 -10.47 -5.77
N ALA A 826 22.17 -10.56 -6.95
CA ALA A 826 22.12 -11.73 -7.81
C ALA A 826 23.32 -12.64 -7.57
N VAL A 827 23.08 -13.95 -7.50
CA VAL A 827 24.09 -14.98 -7.24
C VAL A 827 23.95 -16.11 -8.26
N THR A 828 25.04 -16.46 -8.95
CA THR A 828 25.13 -17.71 -9.73
C THR A 828 26.28 -18.55 -9.21
N ALA A 829 26.01 -19.80 -8.81
CA ALA A 829 27.04 -20.70 -8.30
C ALA A 829 26.81 -22.16 -8.74
N ARG A 830 27.91 -22.88 -8.99
CA ARG A 830 27.93 -24.33 -9.13
C ARG A 830 28.19 -25.01 -7.80
N LEU A 831 27.47 -26.09 -7.53
CA LEU A 831 27.61 -26.92 -6.35
C LEU A 831 28.12 -28.30 -6.75
N LEU A 832 29.24 -28.73 -6.17
CA LEU A 832 29.67 -30.12 -6.19
C LEU A 832 29.05 -30.82 -4.98
N LEU A 833 28.42 -31.98 -5.20
CA LEU A 833 27.71 -32.71 -4.16
C LEU A 833 28.59 -33.78 -3.50
N ALA A 834 28.35 -34.01 -2.22
CA ALA A 834 28.87 -35.18 -1.53
C ALA A 834 28.14 -36.45 -2.02
N PRO A 835 28.81 -37.63 -2.06
CA PRO A 835 28.19 -38.87 -2.49
C PRO A 835 26.88 -39.20 -1.76
N GLY A 836 25.87 -39.65 -2.49
CA GLY A 836 24.56 -40.05 -1.96
C GLY A 836 23.52 -38.93 -1.84
N TYR A 837 23.88 -37.66 -2.06
CA TYR A 837 22.93 -36.55 -2.08
C TYR A 837 22.33 -36.33 -3.48
N ARG A 838 21.11 -35.77 -3.56
CA ARG A 838 20.43 -35.41 -4.82
C ARG A 838 20.46 -33.89 -5.03
N PHE A 839 20.83 -33.45 -6.25
CA PHE A 839 20.92 -32.03 -6.60
C PHE A 839 19.69 -31.21 -6.22
N ALA A 840 18.48 -31.68 -6.56
CA ALA A 840 17.24 -30.94 -6.29
C ALA A 840 17.02 -30.66 -4.79
N ALA A 841 17.41 -31.57 -3.90
CA ALA A 841 17.27 -31.39 -2.46
C ALA A 841 18.35 -30.42 -1.90
N VAL A 842 19.61 -30.59 -2.33
CA VAL A 842 20.73 -29.74 -1.89
C VAL A 842 20.57 -28.32 -2.43
N SER A 843 20.20 -28.14 -3.70
CA SER A 843 19.98 -26.82 -4.30
C SER A 843 18.78 -26.09 -3.69
N ALA A 844 17.71 -26.79 -3.30
CA ALA A 844 16.62 -26.21 -2.53
C ALA A 844 17.08 -25.74 -1.14
N ALA A 845 17.79 -26.59 -0.38
CA ALA A 845 18.33 -26.23 0.93
C ALA A 845 19.35 -25.07 0.85
N ALA A 846 20.19 -25.06 -0.18
CA ALA A 846 21.17 -24.03 -0.46
C ALA A 846 20.55 -22.68 -0.84
N ARG A 847 19.48 -22.70 -1.66
CA ARG A 847 18.68 -21.50 -1.94
C ARG A 847 18.06 -20.94 -0.66
N THR A 848 17.47 -21.79 0.17
CA THR A 848 16.92 -21.39 1.48
C THR A 848 18.01 -20.82 2.39
N ALA A 849 19.20 -21.41 2.44
CA ALA A 849 20.33 -20.92 3.24
C ALA A 849 20.85 -19.54 2.78
N LEU A 850 20.92 -19.29 1.46
CA LEU A 850 21.27 -17.98 0.92
C LEU A 850 20.19 -16.94 1.20
N VAL A 851 18.92 -17.26 0.95
CA VAL A 851 17.79 -16.35 1.21
C VAL A 851 17.69 -16.00 2.68
N ALA A 852 17.90 -16.95 3.59
CA ALA A 852 17.95 -16.69 5.03
C ALA A 852 19.18 -15.86 5.43
N GLY A 853 20.37 -16.22 4.95
CA GLY A 853 21.65 -15.58 5.32
C GLY A 853 21.84 -14.17 4.75
N LEU A 854 21.18 -13.84 3.64
CA LEU A 854 21.15 -12.50 3.03
C LEU A 854 19.73 -11.89 3.06
N SER A 855 18.90 -12.32 4.02
CA SER A 855 17.55 -11.80 4.27
C SER A 855 17.58 -10.37 4.81
N PHE A 856 16.41 -9.73 4.92
CA PHE A 856 16.29 -8.49 5.68
C PHE A 856 16.84 -8.66 7.12
N ASP A 857 16.40 -9.67 7.88
CA ASP A 857 16.81 -9.79 9.30
C ASP A 857 18.30 -10.12 9.51
N ALA A 858 18.95 -10.78 8.55
CA ALA A 858 20.37 -11.13 8.64
C ALA A 858 21.33 -10.01 8.23
N ARG A 859 20.83 -8.95 7.57
CA ARG A 859 21.64 -7.91 6.91
C ARG A 859 21.48 -6.53 7.54
N ASP A 860 22.58 -5.85 7.81
CA ASP A 860 22.60 -4.47 8.30
C ASP A 860 22.74 -3.43 7.17
N TYR A 861 22.30 -2.20 7.46
CA TYR A 861 22.49 -1.05 6.56
C TYR A 861 23.96 -0.69 6.41
N ALA A 862 24.37 -0.38 5.17
CA ALA A 862 25.76 -0.17 4.76
C ALA A 862 26.68 -1.38 4.98
N GLN A 863 26.13 -2.60 5.09
CA GLN A 863 26.89 -3.85 5.08
C GLN A 863 27.12 -4.31 3.63
N PRO A 864 28.38 -4.46 3.15
CA PRO A 864 28.65 -5.01 1.83
C PRO A 864 28.42 -6.53 1.79
N VAL A 865 28.07 -7.10 0.64
CA VAL A 865 28.04 -8.57 0.43
C VAL A 865 29.36 -9.00 -0.20
N ARG A 866 29.95 -10.10 0.28
CA ARG A 866 31.22 -10.63 -0.25
C ARG A 866 31.03 -12.03 -0.83
N GLY A 867 31.77 -12.36 -1.88
CA GLY A 867 31.75 -13.72 -2.48
C GLY A 867 32.12 -14.82 -1.48
N SER A 868 33.03 -14.54 -0.55
CA SER A 868 33.39 -15.46 0.54
C SER A 868 32.26 -15.68 1.56
N GLU A 869 31.40 -14.69 1.78
CA GLU A 869 30.20 -14.82 2.64
C GLU A 869 29.18 -15.76 1.99
N VAL A 870 28.92 -15.56 0.69
CA VAL A 870 28.04 -16.41 -0.13
C VAL A 870 28.55 -17.86 -0.16
N GLN A 871 29.84 -18.06 -0.43
CA GLN A 871 30.45 -19.40 -0.41
C GLN A 871 30.40 -20.05 0.98
N ALA A 872 30.59 -19.30 2.06
CA ALA A 872 30.52 -19.82 3.42
C ALA A 872 29.09 -20.20 3.85
N LEU A 873 28.07 -19.49 3.36
CA LEU A 873 26.66 -19.87 3.56
C LEU A 873 26.34 -21.18 2.83
N LEU A 874 26.81 -21.34 1.58
CA LEU A 874 26.59 -22.53 0.78
C LEU A 874 27.30 -23.78 1.33
N HIS A 875 28.56 -23.66 1.78
CA HIS A 875 29.30 -24.79 2.38
C HIS A 875 28.74 -25.28 3.74
N ARG A 876 27.86 -24.52 4.40
CA ARG A 876 27.17 -24.98 5.62
C ARG A 876 26.01 -25.94 5.35
N VAL A 877 25.59 -26.07 4.08
CA VAL A 877 24.47 -26.92 3.68
C VAL A 877 24.92 -28.38 3.64
N PRO A 878 24.30 -29.29 4.42
CA PRO A 878 24.64 -30.71 4.36
C PRO A 878 24.48 -31.27 2.93
N GLY A 879 25.54 -31.90 2.43
CA GLY A 879 25.60 -32.44 1.07
C GLY A 879 26.35 -31.58 0.05
N VAL A 880 26.77 -30.35 0.38
CA VAL A 880 27.68 -29.57 -0.47
C VAL A 880 29.13 -29.94 -0.16
N ALA A 881 29.85 -30.46 -1.16
CA ALA A 881 31.27 -30.80 -1.06
C ALA A 881 32.19 -29.63 -1.50
N ALA A 882 31.80 -28.88 -2.53
CA ALA A 882 32.50 -27.67 -2.96
C ALA A 882 31.55 -26.67 -3.64
N VAL A 883 31.95 -25.40 -3.69
CA VAL A 883 31.19 -24.30 -4.29
C VAL A 883 32.07 -23.49 -5.22
N VAL A 884 31.63 -23.31 -6.48
CA VAL A 884 32.23 -22.37 -7.43
C VAL A 884 31.26 -21.22 -7.65
N LEU A 885 31.61 -20.02 -7.18
CA LEU A 885 30.84 -18.80 -7.42
C LEU A 885 31.18 -18.24 -8.80
N GLU A 886 30.22 -18.28 -9.72
CA GLU A 886 30.37 -17.80 -11.10
C GLU A 886 30.08 -16.30 -11.20
N LEU A 887 28.94 -15.85 -10.64
CA LEU A 887 28.50 -14.46 -10.64
C LEU A 887 28.02 -14.02 -9.26
N LEU A 888 28.35 -12.77 -8.93
CA LEU A 888 27.82 -12.02 -7.80
C LEU A 888 27.75 -10.55 -8.24
N TYR A 889 26.54 -10.00 -8.33
CA TYR A 889 26.32 -8.62 -8.79
C TYR A 889 25.05 -8.01 -8.22
N ASP A 890 24.88 -6.70 -8.39
CA ASP A 890 23.62 -6.00 -8.10
C ASP A 890 22.62 -6.29 -9.22
N ALA A 891 21.47 -6.87 -8.90
CA ALA A 891 20.46 -7.25 -9.89
C ALA A 891 19.82 -6.04 -10.63
N GLY A 892 20.04 -4.82 -10.15
CA GLY A 892 19.73 -3.58 -10.87
C GLY A 892 20.78 -3.15 -11.90
N GLN A 893 21.85 -3.93 -12.08
CA GLN A 893 22.96 -3.67 -13.00
C GLN A 893 23.18 -4.85 -13.95
N SER A 894 23.93 -4.63 -15.04
CA SER A 894 24.32 -5.69 -15.97
C SER A 894 25.10 -6.80 -15.25
N PRO A 895 24.90 -8.09 -15.59
CA PRO A 895 25.60 -9.20 -14.95
C PRO A 895 27.12 -9.06 -15.01
N ALA A 896 27.75 -9.17 -13.85
CA ALA A 896 29.20 -9.12 -13.68
C ALA A 896 29.65 -10.09 -12.59
N ARG A 897 30.95 -10.44 -12.59
CA ARG A 897 31.57 -11.16 -11.48
C ARG A 897 32.26 -10.16 -10.56
N LEU A 898 31.62 -9.82 -9.43
CA LEU A 898 32.20 -8.98 -8.39
C LEU A 898 32.58 -9.85 -7.17
N ASP A 899 33.75 -9.58 -6.57
CA ASP A 899 34.10 -10.21 -5.28
C ASP A 899 33.36 -9.55 -4.10
N VAL A 900 32.95 -8.29 -4.26
CA VAL A 900 32.25 -7.49 -3.24
C VAL A 900 31.22 -6.58 -3.90
N ILE A 901 29.98 -6.62 -3.41
CA ILE A 901 28.98 -5.58 -3.68
C ILE A 901 29.00 -4.60 -2.52
N THR A 902 29.36 -3.35 -2.78
CA THR A 902 29.44 -2.29 -1.77
C THR A 902 28.04 -1.75 -1.42
N ALA A 903 27.82 -1.43 -0.15
CA ALA A 903 26.63 -0.75 0.35
C ALA A 903 27.06 0.57 1.00
N ALA A 904 26.50 1.69 0.55
CA ALA A 904 26.85 3.00 1.09
C ALA A 904 26.06 3.35 2.38
N PRO A 905 26.65 4.13 3.31
CA PRO A 905 25.90 4.77 4.39
C PRO A 905 25.00 5.88 3.85
N ALA A 906 24.15 6.43 4.72
CA ALA A 906 23.34 7.58 4.37
C ALA A 906 24.25 8.80 4.12
N ARG A 907 23.97 9.58 3.07
CA ARG A 907 24.91 10.54 2.48
C ARG A 907 24.22 11.67 1.74
N ARG A 908 24.93 12.77 1.49
CA ARG A 908 24.50 13.83 0.55
C ARG A 908 25.18 13.63 -0.81
N VAL A 909 24.43 13.82 -1.89
CA VAL A 909 24.93 13.83 -3.28
C VAL A 909 24.28 15.01 -4.00
N GLY A 910 25.06 16.03 -4.35
CA GLY A 910 24.50 17.33 -4.73
C GLY A 910 23.62 17.87 -3.60
N ASP A 911 22.40 18.30 -3.90
CA ASP A 911 21.42 18.76 -2.91
C ASP A 911 20.48 17.66 -2.39
N VAL A 912 20.70 16.41 -2.80
CA VAL A 912 19.86 15.26 -2.42
C VAL A 912 20.48 14.50 -1.26
N LEU A 913 19.68 14.23 -0.23
CA LEU A 913 20.02 13.32 0.86
C LEU A 913 19.53 11.91 0.51
N LEU A 914 20.46 10.95 0.44
CA LEU A 914 20.21 9.55 0.15
C LEU A 914 20.29 8.72 1.44
N PRO A 915 19.38 7.73 1.63
CA PRO A 915 19.45 6.80 2.75
C PRO A 915 20.64 5.84 2.61
N ALA A 916 20.89 5.07 3.67
CA ALA A 916 21.85 3.96 3.60
C ALA A 916 21.28 2.81 2.75
N ASP A 917 22.18 2.17 1.99
CA ASP A 917 21.84 1.00 1.18
C ASP A 917 21.61 -0.23 2.06
N LEU A 918 20.66 -1.07 1.66
CA LEU A 918 20.46 -2.42 2.19
C LEU A 918 20.55 -3.46 1.06
N LEU A 919 21.57 -4.31 1.13
CA LEU A 919 21.75 -5.44 0.21
C LEU A 919 21.03 -6.69 0.74
N THR A 920 20.10 -7.22 -0.05
CA THR A 920 19.36 -8.47 0.23
C THR A 920 19.22 -9.32 -1.03
N VAL A 921 18.93 -10.62 -0.88
CA VAL A 921 18.66 -11.53 -2.01
C VAL A 921 17.20 -11.96 -2.03
N ASP A 922 16.58 -12.04 -3.21
CA ASP A 922 15.30 -12.71 -3.41
C ASP A 922 15.51 -14.12 -3.99
N ALA A 923 14.59 -15.05 -3.74
CA ALA A 923 14.72 -16.44 -4.20
C ALA A 923 14.84 -16.59 -5.72
N GLY A 924 14.34 -15.63 -6.50
CA GLY A 924 14.47 -15.57 -7.96
C GLY A 924 15.82 -15.05 -8.47
N ASP A 925 16.57 -14.32 -7.63
CA ASP A 925 17.90 -13.78 -8.00
C ASP A 925 19.04 -14.79 -7.73
N VAL A 926 18.69 -16.02 -7.32
CA VAL A 926 19.63 -17.13 -7.02
C VAL A 926 19.59 -18.18 -8.14
N THR A 927 20.70 -18.39 -8.83
CA THR A 927 20.89 -19.49 -9.78
C THR A 927 21.90 -20.49 -9.20
N LEU A 928 21.47 -21.74 -9.06
CA LEU A 928 22.32 -22.83 -8.58
C LEU A 928 22.37 -23.91 -9.66
N LEU A 929 23.59 -24.32 -10.01
CA LEU A 929 23.88 -25.31 -11.04
C LEU A 929 24.65 -26.49 -10.43
N GLU A 930 24.56 -27.65 -11.06
CA GLU A 930 25.37 -28.81 -10.66
C GLU A 930 26.79 -28.68 -11.25
N ALA A 931 27.81 -28.98 -10.44
CA ALA A 931 29.17 -29.15 -10.92
C ALA A 931 29.34 -30.57 -11.46
N SER A 932 29.97 -30.69 -12.63
CA SER A 932 30.32 -31.96 -13.29
C SER A 932 31.55 -32.60 -12.67
#